data_AF-A0A7Z8NQ22-F1
#
_entry.id   AF-A0A7Z8NQ22-F1
#
_cell.length_a   1.000
_cell.length_b   1.000
_cell.length_c   1.000
_cell.angle_alpha   90.00
_cell.angle_beta   90.00
_cell.angle_gamma   90.00
#
_symmetry.space_group_name_H-M   'P 1'
#
loop_
_entity.id
_entity.type
_entity.pdbx_description
1 polymer ?
#
loop_
_entity_poly.entity_id
_entity_poly.type
_entity_poly.pdbx_seq_one_letter_code
_entity_poly.pdbx_strand_id
1 'polypeptide(L)'
;CARASRSRTRCTPTAWSTACRPTTTASADDPAGATARATDGATAGATDGATAAPSDEATAAPGEPEGTYREVRADAEVVGLTTDPTSAWAQYGGAALATLDDTLLWASFGDGDGTPTLSDAATSQLLLAVDEGADTATVVDAVESVLTASGGTDPIVLTRDAAAERSLSGSDGTGPILVVVLAFAAVAMIVAGLVIANTFQVLVAQRTRTLALLRCVGAVRSQVRRSVLLEASLLGLAASVAGTLLGTALVQVALLVMQNADLPFPVPSVVRPTVASVVAPLAVGVVVTVLAALTPARVATRVAPIAALRPADAPAAGSRAGRFRLVVSLVLVVGGTLLLAGGVVLSKQLLVVAVGIAILGGAASFIGLLVGAVFWMPRVVAAIGRLVGRFGMPARLAAANTGRNPARTAATSTALLIGVTLVAMMSTGAVTARATLDDELDTRYPVDLAVAAPFTTDESGNPVTEALPAGTVEALADIPGVESSATLVRDSVELGGTQTVDALGITPEQAAAVLRDTDLAAAVGDGSVVVPEAVAKSAGIEDGDRVSVARAEGSGVGTPVDLTAAVVPLDSWFVLVTPGTLDELGSPGTLSTAWLRVADVLDSGTVVQQVQDLTSDSVLEITGAALERALYQRAIDTLLAVVVGLLAVAVVIALIGVTNTLSLSVIERRRESATLRALGLTRRQLRASMAVEGALIAGVGAVVGVALGLAYGWLGSAAVLAGIADLQLRVPWTDLGLVLGVALVAGVLASALPGRTAARTPPVAALAVD
;
A
#
# COMPACT_ATOMS: atom_id res chain seq x y z
N CYS A 1 -58.89 -1.48 14.25
CA CYS A 1 -59.86 -1.97 13.25
C CYS A 1 -59.10 -2.66 12.12
N ALA A 2 -59.58 -3.83 11.71
CA ALA A 2 -58.84 -4.92 11.06
C ALA A 2 -58.49 -4.75 9.56
N ARG A 3 -57.38 -5.37 9.14
CA ARG A 3 -57.18 -6.31 8.01
C ARG A 3 -55.67 -6.63 7.93
N ALA A 4 -55.14 -7.75 8.45
CA ALA A 4 -55.16 -9.14 7.96
C ALA A 4 -54.28 -9.41 6.73
N SER A 5 -53.10 -10.00 6.95
CA SER A 5 -52.56 -11.08 6.11
C SER A 5 -51.59 -11.94 6.95
N ARG A 6 -51.87 -13.25 7.00
CA ARG A 6 -51.07 -14.30 7.66
C ARG A 6 -50.07 -14.87 6.64
N SER A 7 -48.86 -15.21 7.08
CA SER A 7 -48.10 -16.35 6.56
C SER A 7 -47.07 -16.82 7.60
N ARG A 8 -46.90 -18.14 7.71
CA ARG A 8 -45.97 -18.90 8.58
C ARG A 8 -45.07 -19.71 7.63
N THR A 9 -43.76 -19.85 7.83
CA THR A 9 -42.89 -20.69 6.95
C THR A 9 -41.73 -21.33 7.71
N ARG A 10 -41.37 -22.60 7.42
CA ARG A 10 -40.63 -23.59 8.28
C ARG A 10 -39.24 -24.09 7.83
N CYS A 11 -38.13 -23.87 8.59
CA CYS A 11 -36.69 -23.94 8.23
C CYS A 11 -36.12 -25.36 8.15
N THR A 12 -35.42 -25.68 7.06
CA THR A 12 -34.50 -26.82 6.99
C THR A 12 -33.26 -26.55 6.08
N PRO A 13 -32.06 -27.01 6.41
CA PRO A 13 -30.74 -26.49 6.05
C PRO A 13 -29.98 -27.30 5.00
N THR A 14 -29.05 -26.66 4.27
CA THR A 14 -27.70 -27.20 4.08
C THR A 14 -26.67 -26.18 3.61
N ALA A 15 -25.46 -26.34 4.18
CA ALA A 15 -24.13 -25.89 3.74
C ALA A 15 -23.74 -24.39 3.81
N TRP A 16 -22.80 -24.14 4.74
CA TRP A 16 -21.81 -23.06 4.80
C TRP A 16 -22.30 -21.63 5.13
N SER A 17 -22.31 -21.38 6.45
CA SER A 17 -21.95 -20.12 7.12
C SER A 17 -22.50 -18.79 6.60
N THR A 18 -23.82 -18.56 6.61
CA THR A 18 -24.31 -17.15 6.56
C THR A 18 -25.69 -16.86 7.17
N ALA A 19 -26.36 -17.80 7.83
CA ALA A 19 -27.79 -17.63 8.14
C ALA A 19 -28.06 -17.32 9.63
N CYS A 20 -27.93 -16.04 10.00
CA CYS A 20 -28.76 -15.39 11.04
C CYS A 20 -28.46 -13.88 11.03
N ARG A 21 -29.26 -13.09 10.31
CA ARG A 21 -29.27 -11.62 10.43
C ARG A 21 -30.70 -11.15 10.68
N PRO A 22 -30.95 -10.30 11.70
CA PRO A 22 -32.26 -9.70 11.88
C PRO A 22 -32.47 -8.61 10.81
N THR A 23 -33.58 -8.68 10.08
CA THR A 23 -34.08 -7.61 9.19
C THR A 23 -34.55 -6.42 10.03
N THR A 24 -33.91 -5.25 9.87
CA THR A 24 -34.34 -3.99 10.46
C THR A 24 -35.41 -3.31 9.59
N THR A 25 -36.55 -2.97 10.20
CA THR A 25 -37.56 -2.09 9.58
C THR A 25 -37.15 -0.63 9.76
N ALA A 26 -36.99 0.09 8.66
CA ALA A 26 -36.77 1.53 8.66
C ALA A 26 -38.07 2.29 8.95
N SER A 27 -38.02 3.28 9.85
CA SER A 27 -39.02 4.37 9.90
C SER A 27 -38.31 5.72 10.04
N ALA A 28 -38.66 6.65 9.15
CA ALA A 28 -38.07 7.98 8.98
C ALA A 28 -38.53 9.03 10.02
N ASP A 29 -37.60 9.98 10.28
CA ASP A 29 -37.68 11.37 10.77
C ASP A 29 -38.35 11.74 12.12
N ASP A 30 -37.58 12.35 13.05
CA ASP A 30 -37.41 13.82 13.22
C ASP A 30 -36.64 14.16 14.55
N PRO A 31 -35.86 15.27 14.67
CA PRO A 31 -34.96 15.54 15.79
C PRO A 31 -35.52 16.55 16.80
N ALA A 32 -35.75 16.16 18.05
CA ALA A 32 -35.71 17.06 19.21
C ALA A 32 -35.77 16.27 20.53
N GLY A 33 -34.88 16.62 21.47
CA GLY A 33 -34.77 15.92 22.75
C GLY A 33 -35.97 16.07 23.67
N ALA A 34 -36.28 15.01 24.42
CA ALA A 34 -36.86 15.09 25.76
C ALA A 34 -36.74 13.75 26.49
N THR A 35 -36.32 13.84 27.74
CA THR A 35 -36.39 12.83 28.80
C THR A 35 -37.79 12.22 28.97
N ALA A 36 -37.90 10.91 29.19
CA ALA A 36 -38.50 10.29 30.39
C ALA A 36 -39.19 8.91 30.18
N ARG A 37 -38.99 8.06 31.19
CA ARG A 37 -39.89 7.07 31.81
C ARG A 37 -40.27 5.77 31.08
N ALA A 38 -39.78 4.68 31.68
CA ALA A 38 -40.41 3.37 31.75
C ALA A 38 -41.87 3.42 32.23
N THR A 39 -42.74 2.60 31.63
CA THR A 39 -43.86 1.90 32.31
C THR A 39 -44.45 0.79 31.42
N ASP A 40 -44.55 -0.40 32.02
CA ASP A 40 -45.61 -1.43 31.98
C ASP A 40 -46.23 -1.96 30.67
N GLY A 41 -45.91 -3.22 30.37
CA GLY A 41 -46.83 -4.36 30.41
C GLY A 41 -48.14 -4.31 29.62
N ALA A 42 -48.25 -5.15 28.59
CA ALA A 42 -49.54 -5.67 28.11
C ALA A 42 -49.40 -7.05 27.45
N THR A 43 -49.96 -8.06 28.11
CA THR A 43 -50.24 -9.41 27.60
C THR A 43 -51.53 -9.42 26.77
N ALA A 44 -51.54 -10.16 25.66
CA ALA A 44 -52.74 -10.69 24.99
C ALA A 44 -52.27 -11.77 23.99
N GLY A 45 -52.84 -12.97 23.85
CA GLY A 45 -54.07 -13.58 24.34
C GLY A 45 -54.38 -14.76 23.40
N ALA A 46 -54.69 -15.92 23.97
CA ALA A 46 -54.92 -17.20 23.28
C ALA A 46 -56.09 -17.21 22.28
N THR A 47 -56.09 -18.15 21.32
CA THR A 47 -57.31 -18.87 20.86
C THR A 47 -56.99 -20.15 20.09
N ASP A 48 -57.75 -21.18 20.44
CA ASP A 48 -57.76 -22.57 19.98
C ASP A 48 -58.13 -22.82 18.50
N GLY A 49 -57.73 -23.99 17.98
CA GLY A 49 -58.62 -24.80 17.13
C GLY A 49 -58.03 -25.44 15.86
N ALA A 50 -58.09 -26.78 15.83
CA ALA A 50 -58.20 -27.67 14.66
C ALA A 50 -56.93 -28.30 14.03
N THR A 51 -56.64 -29.51 14.54
CA THR A 51 -56.20 -30.76 13.89
C THR A 51 -56.01 -30.80 12.35
N ALA A 52 -54.82 -31.26 11.92
CA ALA A 52 -54.62 -32.06 10.71
C ALA A 52 -53.67 -33.24 11.04
N ALA A 53 -54.06 -34.44 10.58
CA ALA A 53 -53.45 -35.74 10.84
C ALA A 53 -52.09 -35.92 10.12
N PRO A 54 -51.25 -36.90 10.53
CA PRO A 54 -49.93 -37.12 9.92
C PRO A 54 -50.09 -37.84 8.58
N SER A 55 -49.37 -37.40 7.56
CA SER A 55 -49.12 -38.20 6.36
C SER A 55 -47.67 -38.66 6.40
N ASP A 56 -47.54 -39.97 6.57
CA ASP A 56 -46.32 -40.75 6.63
C ASP A 56 -45.55 -40.79 5.29
N GLU A 57 -44.24 -41.03 5.45
CA GLU A 57 -43.32 -41.76 4.58
C GLU A 57 -42.88 -41.16 3.23
N ALA A 58 -41.68 -40.56 3.24
CA ALA A 58 -40.75 -40.64 2.13
C ALA A 58 -39.59 -41.56 2.55
N THR A 59 -39.48 -42.72 1.90
CA THR A 59 -38.47 -43.76 2.13
C THR A 59 -37.12 -43.35 1.54
N ALA A 60 -36.07 -43.24 2.36
CA ALA A 60 -34.69 -43.07 1.89
C ALA A 60 -34.08 -44.33 1.27
N ALA A 61 -33.16 -44.12 0.33
CA ALA A 61 -32.32 -45.17 -0.26
C ALA A 61 -31.33 -45.75 0.78
N PRO A 62 -30.91 -47.02 0.65
CA PRO A 62 -30.15 -47.68 1.70
C PRO A 62 -28.68 -47.23 1.70
N GLY A 63 -28.29 -46.38 2.66
CA GLY A 63 -26.89 -46.11 2.95
C GLY A 63 -26.55 -44.72 3.52
N GLU A 64 -27.43 -43.73 3.39
CA GLU A 64 -27.23 -42.41 4.00
C GLU A 64 -28.01 -42.29 5.32
N PRO A 65 -27.42 -41.73 6.39
CA PRO A 65 -28.20 -41.35 7.54
C PRO A 65 -29.19 -40.25 7.09
N GLU A 66 -30.49 -40.52 7.22
CA GLU A 66 -31.53 -39.50 7.09
C GLU A 66 -31.26 -38.39 8.10
N GLY A 67 -30.59 -37.31 7.66
CA GLY A 67 -30.46 -36.10 8.44
C GLY A 67 -31.84 -35.47 8.56
N THR A 68 -32.58 -35.80 9.63
CA THR A 68 -33.82 -35.10 9.94
C THR A 68 -33.44 -33.72 10.43
N TYR A 69 -33.58 -32.76 9.55
CA TYR A 69 -33.35 -31.38 9.94
C TYR A 69 -34.49 -30.85 10.78
N ARG A 70 -34.14 -30.14 11.85
CA ARG A 70 -35.10 -29.55 12.78
C ARG A 70 -35.06 -28.03 12.63
N GLU A 71 -36.18 -27.47 12.22
CA GLU A 71 -36.39 -26.03 12.32
C GLU A 71 -36.35 -25.59 13.79
N VAL A 72 -35.58 -24.54 14.07
CA VAL A 72 -35.68 -23.78 15.32
C VAL A 72 -36.01 -22.33 14.98
N ARG A 73 -37.19 -21.85 15.39
CA ARG A 73 -37.53 -20.42 15.36
C ARG A 73 -37.40 -19.83 16.75
N ALA A 74 -36.76 -18.68 16.83
CA ALA A 74 -36.67 -17.86 18.02
C ALA A 74 -37.15 -16.46 17.69
N ASP A 75 -38.13 -15.97 18.45
CA ASP A 75 -38.51 -14.56 18.40
C ASP A 75 -37.46 -13.76 19.19
N ALA A 76 -36.79 -12.81 18.53
CA ALA A 76 -35.78 -11.96 19.15
C ALA A 76 -36.30 -10.52 19.31
N GLU A 77 -36.15 -9.96 20.51
CA GLU A 77 -36.45 -8.54 20.78
C GLU A 77 -35.18 -7.70 20.63
N VAL A 78 -35.25 -6.62 19.84
CA VAL A 78 -34.15 -5.65 19.74
C VAL A 78 -34.17 -4.79 21.00
N VAL A 79 -33.32 -5.14 21.96
CA VAL A 79 -33.23 -4.45 23.27
C VAL A 79 -32.50 -3.10 23.23
N GLY A 80 -31.85 -2.77 22.10
CA GLY A 80 -31.20 -1.49 21.90
C GLY A 80 -30.27 -1.47 20.67
N LEU A 81 -29.82 -0.27 20.32
CA LEU A 81 -28.83 -0.04 19.27
C LEU A 81 -27.51 0.39 19.92
N THR A 82 -26.40 -0.23 19.49
CA THR A 82 -25.05 0.18 19.88
C THR A 82 -24.46 1.11 18.83
N THR A 83 -23.53 1.97 19.25
CA THR A 83 -22.73 2.79 18.31
C THR A 83 -21.39 2.12 18.09
N ASP A 84 -20.95 2.03 16.84
CA ASP A 84 -19.60 1.57 16.46
C ASP A 84 -18.75 2.76 16.00
N PRO A 85 -18.28 3.61 16.93
CA PRO A 85 -17.56 4.84 16.58
C PRO A 85 -16.21 4.57 15.92
N THR A 86 -15.74 3.32 15.93
CA THR A 86 -14.46 2.90 15.34
C THR A 86 -14.64 2.09 14.07
N SER A 87 -15.87 1.88 13.60
CA SER A 87 -16.20 1.11 12.40
C SER A 87 -15.60 -0.31 12.42
N ALA A 88 -15.47 -0.91 13.61
CA ALA A 88 -14.90 -2.24 13.79
C ALA A 88 -15.67 -3.35 13.05
N TRP A 89 -16.97 -3.13 12.80
CA TRP A 89 -17.85 -4.09 12.12
C TRP A 89 -18.34 -3.61 10.75
N ALA A 90 -17.88 -2.45 10.29
CA ALA A 90 -18.34 -1.84 9.04
C ALA A 90 -18.07 -2.74 7.82
N GLN A 91 -16.93 -3.45 7.81
CA GLN A 91 -16.58 -4.39 6.73
C GLN A 91 -17.53 -5.60 6.63
N TYR A 92 -18.33 -5.86 7.67
CA TYR A 92 -19.31 -6.95 7.70
C TYR A 92 -20.75 -6.46 7.48
N GLY A 93 -20.95 -5.16 7.22
CA GLY A 93 -22.29 -4.55 7.19
C GLY A 93 -22.91 -4.38 8.57
N GLY A 94 -22.10 -4.36 9.63
CA GLY A 94 -22.53 -4.29 11.03
C GLY A 94 -22.48 -5.63 11.77
N ALA A 95 -22.82 -5.61 13.05
CA ALA A 95 -22.89 -6.80 13.90
C ALA A 95 -24.11 -6.73 14.82
N ALA A 96 -24.79 -7.86 14.99
CA ALA A 96 -25.80 -8.06 16.01
C ALA A 96 -25.18 -8.83 17.19
N LEU A 97 -25.41 -8.36 18.41
CA LEU A 97 -25.02 -9.06 19.63
C LEU A 97 -26.27 -9.74 20.21
N ALA A 98 -26.20 -11.04 20.40
CA ALA A 98 -27.24 -11.82 21.07
C ALA A 98 -26.68 -12.45 22.35
N THR A 99 -27.56 -12.98 23.20
CA THR A 99 -27.10 -13.75 24.35
C THR A 99 -26.39 -15.01 23.88
N LEU A 100 -25.48 -15.53 24.71
CA LEU A 100 -24.76 -16.76 24.38
C LEU A 100 -25.72 -17.94 24.19
N ASP A 101 -26.76 -18.03 25.04
CA ASP A 101 -27.76 -19.10 24.95
C ASP A 101 -28.55 -19.03 23.63
N ASP A 102 -28.96 -17.83 23.22
CA ASP A 102 -29.65 -17.62 21.94
C ASP A 102 -28.72 -17.91 20.75
N THR A 103 -27.46 -17.47 20.84
CA THR A 103 -26.47 -17.70 19.77
C THR A 103 -26.15 -19.18 19.60
N LEU A 104 -26.01 -19.92 20.70
CA LEU A 104 -25.80 -21.37 20.66
C LEU A 104 -27.04 -22.08 20.10
N LEU A 105 -28.24 -21.65 20.50
CA LEU A 105 -29.50 -22.15 19.97
C LEU A 105 -29.63 -21.91 18.46
N TRP A 106 -29.16 -20.76 17.95
CA TRP A 106 -29.14 -20.45 16.51
C TRP A 106 -28.01 -21.16 15.76
N ALA A 107 -26.87 -21.39 16.39
CA ALA A 107 -25.67 -21.93 15.73
C ALA A 107 -25.76 -23.44 15.45
N SER A 108 -26.67 -24.16 16.10
CA SER A 108 -26.99 -25.59 15.90
C SER A 108 -25.81 -26.48 15.48
N PHE A 109 -24.70 -26.40 16.20
CA PHE A 109 -23.69 -27.46 16.20
C PHE A 109 -24.05 -28.41 17.33
N GLY A 110 -24.50 -29.61 17.02
CA GLY A 110 -24.86 -30.62 18.03
C GLY A 110 -25.65 -31.77 17.43
N ASP A 111 -25.18 -33.00 17.64
CA ASP A 111 -25.88 -34.21 17.24
C ASP A 111 -27.08 -34.48 18.18
N GLY A 112 -28.32 -34.25 17.72
CA GLY A 112 -29.56 -34.77 18.34
C GLY A 112 -30.46 -33.78 19.10
N ASP A 113 -31.42 -34.31 19.88
CA ASP A 113 -32.50 -33.60 20.61
C ASP A 113 -32.05 -32.70 21.79
N GLY A 114 -30.74 -32.46 21.94
CA GLY A 114 -30.16 -31.71 23.06
C GLY A 114 -30.10 -30.19 22.80
N THR A 115 -30.16 -29.39 23.87
CA THR A 115 -29.81 -27.97 23.81
C THR A 115 -28.31 -27.82 23.49
N PRO A 116 -27.92 -27.11 22.42
CA PRO A 116 -26.52 -26.97 22.03
C PRO A 116 -25.69 -26.36 23.16
N THR A 117 -24.51 -26.92 23.40
CA THR A 117 -23.61 -26.47 24.46
C THR A 117 -22.39 -25.76 23.86
N LEU A 118 -21.71 -24.94 24.67
CA LEU A 118 -20.44 -24.29 24.30
C LEU A 118 -19.38 -25.28 23.77
N SER A 119 -19.40 -26.53 24.23
CA SER A 119 -18.51 -27.59 23.75
C SER A 119 -18.79 -28.01 22.31
N ASP A 120 -20.04 -27.89 21.86
CA ASP A 120 -20.45 -28.30 20.53
C ASP A 120 -20.18 -27.19 19.49
N ALA A 121 -20.25 -25.92 19.91
CA ALA A 121 -20.08 -24.75 19.05
C ALA A 121 -18.62 -24.47 18.60
N ALA A 122 -17.68 -25.38 18.88
CA ALA A 122 -16.26 -25.24 18.53
C ALA A 122 -15.74 -23.81 18.77
N THR A 123 -15.82 -23.34 20.02
CA THR A 123 -15.46 -21.96 20.39
C THR A 123 -14.01 -21.67 19.97
N SER A 124 -13.84 -20.80 18.97
CA SER A 124 -12.52 -20.47 18.40
C SER A 124 -11.86 -19.27 19.08
N GLN A 125 -12.60 -18.47 19.86
CA GLN A 125 -12.11 -17.25 20.51
C GLN A 125 -12.80 -17.03 21.87
N LEU A 126 -12.04 -16.55 22.86
CA LEU A 126 -12.54 -16.14 24.18
C LEU A 126 -12.13 -14.69 24.46
N LEU A 127 -13.11 -13.82 24.75
CA LEU A 127 -12.87 -12.43 25.12
C LEU A 127 -12.90 -12.28 26.64
N LEU A 128 -11.82 -11.76 27.21
CA LEU A 128 -11.67 -11.59 28.65
C LEU A 128 -11.69 -10.10 29.01
N ALA A 129 -12.65 -9.69 29.84
CA ALA A 129 -12.60 -8.39 30.49
C ALA A 129 -11.65 -8.47 31.69
N VAL A 130 -10.73 -7.52 31.77
CA VAL A 130 -9.72 -7.46 32.83
C VAL A 130 -10.09 -6.33 33.79
N ASP A 131 -9.91 -6.55 35.09
CA ASP A 131 -10.16 -5.55 36.12
C ASP A 131 -9.35 -4.26 35.87
N GLU A 132 -9.94 -3.11 36.22
CA GLU A 132 -9.29 -1.82 36.06
C GLU A 132 -7.94 -1.79 36.81
N GLY A 133 -6.85 -1.54 36.08
CA GLY A 133 -5.50 -1.44 36.62
C GLY A 133 -4.78 -2.77 36.84
N ALA A 134 -5.36 -3.91 36.44
CA ALA A 134 -4.63 -5.17 36.46
C ALA A 134 -3.47 -5.18 35.46
N ASP A 135 -2.39 -5.87 35.81
CA ASP A 135 -1.26 -6.05 34.90
C ASP A 135 -1.60 -7.09 33.82
N THR A 136 -1.84 -6.59 32.61
CA THR A 136 -2.18 -7.42 31.46
C THR A 136 -1.16 -8.51 31.14
N ALA A 137 0.14 -8.30 31.44
CA ALA A 137 1.16 -9.32 31.18
C ALA A 137 0.99 -10.52 32.13
N THR A 138 0.80 -10.24 33.42
CA THR A 138 0.51 -11.27 34.42
C THR A 138 -0.78 -12.04 34.11
N VAL A 139 -1.81 -11.34 33.60
CA VAL A 139 -3.08 -11.98 33.20
C VAL A 139 -2.89 -12.89 31.99
N VAL A 140 -2.12 -12.46 30.97
CA VAL A 140 -1.80 -13.28 29.79
C VAL A 140 -1.08 -14.57 30.22
N ASP A 141 -0.02 -14.48 31.02
CA ASP A 141 0.73 -15.64 31.51
C ASP A 141 -0.17 -16.62 32.28
N ALA A 142 -1.07 -16.08 33.11
CA ALA A 142 -2.02 -16.89 33.86
C ALA A 142 -2.98 -17.64 32.93
N VAL A 143 -3.54 -16.96 31.91
CA VAL A 143 -4.46 -17.56 30.94
C VAL A 143 -3.76 -18.60 30.08
N GLU A 144 -2.55 -18.32 29.57
CA GLU A 144 -1.74 -19.28 28.81
C GLU A 144 -1.45 -20.55 29.63
N SER A 145 -1.15 -20.39 30.92
CA SER A 145 -0.88 -21.51 31.82
C SER A 145 -2.12 -22.41 32.00
N VAL A 146 -3.31 -21.81 32.13
CA VAL A 146 -4.58 -22.54 32.26
C VAL A 146 -4.92 -23.29 30.97
N LEU A 147 -4.76 -22.64 29.82
CA LEU A 147 -5.08 -23.23 28.52
C LEU A 147 -4.12 -24.37 28.17
N THR A 148 -2.83 -24.22 28.48
CA THR A 148 -1.82 -25.27 28.29
C THR A 148 -2.09 -26.46 29.22
N ALA A 149 -2.41 -26.19 30.49
CA ALA A 149 -2.76 -27.24 31.45
C ALA A 149 -4.04 -28.01 31.08
N SER A 150 -4.94 -27.36 30.35
CA SER A 150 -6.22 -27.94 29.88
C SER A 150 -6.06 -28.74 28.57
N GLY A 151 -4.85 -28.90 28.05
CA GLY A 151 -4.57 -29.66 26.82
C GLY A 151 -4.66 -28.87 25.53
N GLY A 152 -4.75 -27.52 25.60
CA GLY A 152 -4.66 -26.66 24.43
C GLY A 152 -3.29 -26.80 23.75
N THR A 153 -3.29 -27.09 22.45
CA THR A 153 -2.07 -27.07 21.64
C THR A 153 -1.84 -25.65 21.14
N ASP A 154 -0.87 -24.96 21.75
CA ASP A 154 -0.44 -23.60 21.38
C ASP A 154 -1.55 -22.52 21.50
N PRO A 155 -2.07 -22.25 22.71
CA PRO A 155 -3.11 -21.23 22.91
C PRO A 155 -2.60 -19.83 22.59
N ILE A 156 -3.28 -19.14 21.67
CA ILE A 156 -2.95 -17.75 21.30
C ILE A 156 -3.72 -16.81 22.23
N VAL A 157 -3.04 -16.23 23.22
CA VAL A 157 -3.61 -15.21 24.12
C VAL A 157 -3.12 -13.83 23.68
N LEU A 158 -4.05 -12.93 23.39
CA LEU A 158 -3.72 -11.59 22.89
C LEU A 158 -4.31 -10.53 23.79
N THR A 159 -3.48 -9.53 24.16
CA THR A 159 -3.98 -8.28 24.73
C THR A 159 -4.71 -7.48 23.66
N ARG A 160 -5.48 -6.46 24.05
CA ARG A 160 -6.13 -5.55 23.09
C ARG A 160 -5.14 -4.98 22.07
N ASP A 161 -3.98 -4.52 22.54
CA ASP A 161 -2.95 -3.95 21.66
C ASP A 161 -2.30 -5.02 20.79
N ALA A 162 -2.03 -6.21 21.32
CA ALA A 162 -1.47 -7.33 20.56
C ALA A 162 -2.46 -7.89 19.53
N ALA A 163 -3.77 -7.90 19.83
CA ALA A 163 -4.82 -8.30 18.91
C ALA A 163 -5.00 -7.26 17.79
N ALA A 164 -4.91 -5.97 18.11
CA ALA A 164 -4.88 -4.91 17.11
C ALA A 164 -3.64 -5.04 16.21
N GLU A 165 -2.45 -5.25 16.78
CA GLU A 165 -1.22 -5.46 16.02
C GLU A 165 -1.28 -6.73 15.16
N ARG A 166 -1.86 -7.81 15.67
CA ARG A 166 -2.10 -9.06 14.92
C ARG A 166 -3.11 -8.87 13.79
N SER A 167 -4.16 -8.08 14.00
CA SER A 167 -5.14 -7.76 12.94
C SER A 167 -4.50 -6.89 11.86
N LEU A 168 -3.64 -5.95 12.25
CA LEU A 168 -2.86 -5.12 11.33
C LEU A 168 -1.78 -5.90 10.57
N SER A 169 -1.23 -6.97 11.17
CA SER A 169 -0.18 -7.82 10.56
C SER A 169 -0.73 -9.05 9.82
N GLY A 170 -1.94 -9.51 10.15
CA GLY A 170 -2.67 -10.57 9.45
C GLY A 170 -3.49 -10.08 8.26
N SER A 171 -3.77 -8.77 8.20
CA SER A 171 -4.24 -8.12 6.97
C SER A 171 -3.00 -7.72 6.16
N ASP A 172 -2.79 -8.28 4.98
CA ASP A 172 -1.60 -8.16 4.11
C ASP A 172 -1.15 -6.71 3.74
N GLY A 173 -1.82 -5.66 4.23
CA GLY A 173 -1.67 -4.28 3.78
C GLY A 173 -0.59 -3.42 4.46
N THR A 174 -0.20 -3.65 5.72
CA THR A 174 0.69 -2.69 6.43
C THR A 174 2.18 -3.03 6.38
N GLY A 175 2.53 -4.32 6.33
CA GLY A 175 3.92 -4.79 6.28
C GLY A 175 4.72 -4.20 5.11
N PRO A 176 4.20 -4.24 3.86
CA PRO A 176 4.89 -3.67 2.71
C PRO A 176 5.13 -2.16 2.82
N ILE A 177 4.14 -1.40 3.33
CA ILE A 177 4.24 0.06 3.49
C ILE A 177 5.34 0.41 4.48
N LEU A 178 5.38 -0.26 5.65
CA LEU A 178 6.40 -0.02 6.67
C LEU A 178 7.80 -0.32 6.13
N VAL A 179 7.96 -1.41 5.38
CA VAL A 179 9.24 -1.78 4.76
C VAL A 179 9.70 -0.70 3.78
N VAL A 180 8.80 -0.18 2.93
CA VAL A 180 9.11 0.92 2.00
C VAL A 180 9.54 2.17 2.76
N VAL A 181 8.78 2.58 3.78
CA VAL A 181 9.10 3.77 4.59
C VAL A 181 10.44 3.62 5.32
N LEU A 182 10.73 2.45 5.89
CA LEU A 182 11.99 2.19 6.58
C LEU A 182 13.17 2.12 5.60
N ALA A 183 12.97 1.60 4.39
CA ALA A 183 13.96 1.63 3.32
C ALA A 183 14.29 3.08 2.93
N PHE A 184 13.27 3.95 2.82
CA PHE A 184 13.47 5.39 2.60
C PHE A 184 14.24 6.04 3.74
N ALA A 185 13.90 5.74 4.99
CA ALA A 185 14.64 6.22 6.15
C ALA A 185 16.12 5.80 6.08
N ALA A 186 16.41 4.54 5.76
CA ALA A 186 17.77 4.06 5.59
C ALA A 186 18.53 4.81 4.49
N VAL A 187 17.91 5.05 3.33
CA VAL A 187 18.52 5.85 2.26
C VAL A 187 18.74 7.30 2.69
N ALA A 188 17.78 7.93 3.36
CA ALA A 188 17.91 9.28 3.90
C ALA A 188 19.07 9.38 4.90
N MET A 189 19.26 8.37 5.77
CA MET A 189 20.40 8.31 6.69
C MET A 189 21.74 8.18 5.96
N ILE A 190 21.80 7.46 4.83
CA ILE A 190 23.02 7.38 3.99
C ILE A 190 23.33 8.75 3.37
N VAL A 191 22.33 9.42 2.79
CA VAL A 191 22.50 10.76 2.20
C VAL A 191 22.91 11.77 3.27
N ALA A 192 22.22 11.78 4.41
CA ALA A 192 22.55 12.63 5.55
C ALA A 192 23.97 12.35 6.05
N GLY A 193 24.35 11.08 6.22
CA GLY A 193 25.69 10.67 6.62
C GLY A 193 26.78 11.18 5.67
N LEU A 194 26.54 11.16 4.36
CA LEU A 194 27.46 11.72 3.37
C LEU A 194 27.61 13.25 3.51
N VAL A 195 26.50 13.97 3.68
CA VAL A 195 26.49 15.43 3.88
C VAL A 195 27.19 15.80 5.19
N ILE A 196 26.91 15.07 6.27
CA ILE A 196 27.54 15.26 7.58
C ILE A 196 29.04 14.99 7.48
N ALA A 197 29.45 13.87 6.87
CA ALA A 197 30.86 13.54 6.70
C ALA A 197 31.60 14.64 5.94
N ASN A 198 31.03 15.14 4.84
CA ASN A 198 31.60 16.25 4.07
C ASN A 198 31.72 17.52 4.93
N THR A 199 30.71 17.84 5.72
CA THR A 199 30.71 18.99 6.62
C THR A 199 31.83 18.89 7.67
N PHE A 200 32.00 17.73 8.29
CA PHE A 200 33.11 17.50 9.21
C PHE A 200 34.48 17.52 8.53
N GLN A 201 34.60 17.05 7.28
CA GLN A 201 35.86 17.21 6.52
C GLN A 201 36.23 18.67 6.39
N VAL A 202 35.26 19.54 6.07
CA VAL A 202 35.48 20.99 5.98
C VAL A 202 35.85 21.60 7.32
N LEU A 203 35.11 21.27 8.39
CA LEU A 203 35.35 21.81 9.73
C LEU A 203 36.75 21.44 10.23
N VAL A 204 37.15 20.19 10.01
CA VAL A 204 38.49 19.68 10.33
C VAL A 204 39.55 20.35 9.45
N ALA A 205 39.31 20.51 8.15
CA ALA A 205 40.24 21.17 7.23
C ALA A 205 40.53 22.61 7.69
N GLN A 206 39.50 23.37 8.07
CA GLN A 206 39.64 24.74 8.58
C GLN A 206 40.42 24.81 9.91
N ARG A 207 40.33 23.78 10.75
CA ARG A 207 41.02 23.68 12.04
C ARG A 207 42.32 22.86 11.98
N THR A 208 42.79 22.47 10.80
CA THR A 208 43.95 21.56 10.71
C THR A 208 45.22 22.18 11.30
N ARG A 209 45.41 23.50 11.16
CA ARG A 209 46.55 24.22 11.76
C ARG A 209 46.50 24.22 13.30
N THR A 210 45.34 24.46 13.89
CA THR A 210 45.19 24.46 15.35
C THR A 210 45.34 23.05 15.93
N LEU A 211 44.78 22.04 15.26
CA LEU A 211 44.97 20.63 15.63
C LEU A 211 46.43 20.17 15.47
N ALA A 212 47.13 20.66 14.46
CA ALA A 212 48.56 20.41 14.27
C ALA A 212 49.40 21.06 15.38
N LEU A 213 49.11 22.31 15.76
CA LEU A 213 49.79 23.01 16.85
C LEU A 213 49.60 22.32 18.20
N LEU A 214 48.38 21.86 18.52
CA LEU A 214 48.12 21.08 19.74
C LEU A 214 49.00 19.82 19.81
N ARG A 215 49.25 19.18 18.66
CA ARG A 215 50.14 18.01 18.59
C ARG A 215 51.62 18.36 18.71
N CYS A 216 52.03 19.58 18.33
CA CYS A 216 53.38 20.09 18.61
C CYS A 216 53.59 20.36 20.10
N VAL A 217 52.55 20.74 20.83
CA VAL A 217 52.57 20.98 22.29
C VAL A 217 52.47 19.67 23.11
N GLY A 218 52.23 18.53 22.45
CA GLY A 218 52.25 17.20 23.08
C GLY A 218 50.94 16.42 23.06
N ALA A 219 49.88 16.94 22.43
CA ALA A 219 48.61 16.22 22.33
C ALA A 219 48.76 14.90 21.54
N VAL A 220 48.25 13.80 22.12
CA VAL A 220 48.29 12.48 21.48
C VAL A 220 47.16 12.31 20.44
N ARG A 221 47.34 11.42 19.46
CA ARG A 221 46.36 11.18 18.38
C ARG A 221 44.97 10.79 18.90
N SER A 222 44.90 10.07 20.02
CA SER A 222 43.64 9.67 20.67
C SER A 222 42.90 10.86 21.28
N GLN A 223 43.59 11.86 21.83
CA GLN A 223 42.99 13.09 22.36
C GLN A 223 42.37 13.92 21.23
N VAL A 224 43.07 14.08 20.11
CA VAL A 224 42.54 14.79 18.93
C VAL A 224 41.33 14.07 18.36
N ARG A 225 41.41 12.74 18.19
CA ARG A 225 40.27 11.95 17.70
C ARG A 225 39.08 12.03 18.66
N ARG A 226 39.30 11.92 19.98
CA ARG A 226 38.24 11.97 20.99
C ARG A 226 37.59 13.35 21.05
N SER A 227 38.36 14.42 20.89
CA SER A 227 37.83 15.79 20.81
C SER A 227 36.87 15.96 19.63
N VAL A 228 37.25 15.51 18.43
CA VAL A 228 36.38 15.59 17.24
C VAL A 228 35.13 14.72 17.40
N LEU A 229 35.27 13.50 17.94
CA LEU A 229 34.12 12.61 18.16
C LEU A 229 33.18 13.12 19.26
N LEU A 230 33.70 13.79 20.28
CA LEU A 230 32.90 14.41 21.34
C LEU A 230 32.13 15.63 20.80
N GLU A 231 32.77 16.46 19.98
CA GLU A 231 32.09 17.54 19.26
C GLU A 231 30.97 16.98 18.37
N ALA A 232 31.24 15.90 17.64
CA ALA A 232 30.23 15.22 16.82
C ALA A 232 29.09 14.60 17.64
N SER A 233 29.36 13.99 18.80
CA SER A 233 28.31 13.41 19.64
C SER A 233 27.42 14.45 20.29
N LEU A 234 27.98 15.57 20.76
CA LEU A 234 27.20 16.67 21.34
C LEU A 234 26.32 17.35 20.28
N LEU A 235 26.91 17.63 19.12
CA LEU A 235 26.17 18.21 18.00
C LEU A 235 25.08 17.26 17.50
N GLY A 236 25.39 15.97 17.40
CA GLY A 236 24.44 14.92 17.02
C GLY A 236 23.29 14.80 18.03
N LEU A 237 23.55 14.87 19.32
CA LEU A 237 22.52 14.81 20.36
C LEU A 237 21.58 16.01 20.27
N ALA A 238 22.15 17.23 20.23
CA ALA A 238 21.35 18.45 20.11
C ALA A 238 20.52 18.48 18.82
N ALA A 239 21.13 18.09 17.69
CA ALA A 239 20.44 18.00 16.41
C ALA A 239 19.35 16.93 16.41
N SER A 240 19.55 15.79 17.07
CA SER A 240 18.55 14.72 17.13
C SER A 240 17.38 15.11 18.02
N VAL A 241 17.60 15.79 19.16
CA VAL A 241 16.53 16.36 19.98
C VAL A 241 15.69 17.35 19.17
N ALA A 242 16.36 18.31 18.51
CA ALA A 242 15.67 19.29 17.68
C ALA A 242 14.93 18.63 16.49
N GLY A 243 15.55 17.61 15.88
CA GLY A 243 14.97 16.84 14.78
C GLY A 243 13.73 16.05 15.20
N THR A 244 13.76 15.37 16.35
CA THR A 244 12.59 14.65 16.88
C THR A 244 11.46 15.62 17.20
N LEU A 245 11.73 16.78 17.81
CA LEU A 245 10.71 17.80 18.10
C LEU A 245 10.11 18.40 16.82
N LEU A 246 10.93 18.68 15.81
CA LEU A 246 10.43 19.16 14.52
C LEU A 246 9.63 18.08 13.80
N GLY A 247 10.07 16.83 13.87
CA GLY A 247 9.38 15.67 13.29
C GLY A 247 8.01 15.44 13.92
N THR A 248 7.91 15.46 15.24
CA THR A 248 6.61 15.33 15.93
C THR A 248 5.68 16.50 15.61
N ALA A 249 6.20 17.73 15.53
CA ALA A 249 5.43 18.90 15.10
C ALA A 249 4.92 18.76 13.66
N LEU A 250 5.75 18.27 12.73
CA LEU A 250 5.35 18.03 11.34
C LEU A 250 4.25 16.97 11.24
N VAL A 251 4.35 15.87 11.99
CA VAL A 251 3.31 14.84 12.03
C VAL A 251 2.01 15.40 12.61
N GLN A 252 2.08 16.22 13.66
CA GLN A 252 0.89 16.85 14.23
C GLN A 252 0.21 17.80 13.24
N VAL A 253 0.99 18.57 12.47
CA VAL A 253 0.46 19.41 11.38
C VAL A 253 -0.17 18.55 10.28
N ALA A 254 0.45 17.43 9.90
CA ALA A 254 -0.11 16.51 8.93
C ALA A 254 -1.46 15.94 9.40
N LEU A 255 -1.57 15.53 10.67
CA LEU A 255 -2.84 15.06 11.25
C LEU A 255 -3.92 16.15 11.24
N LEU A 256 -3.57 17.41 11.54
CA LEU A 256 -4.51 18.53 11.47
C LEU A 256 -5.00 18.78 10.05
N VAL A 257 -4.15 18.61 9.04
CA VAL A 257 -4.55 18.73 7.63
C VAL A 257 -5.45 17.57 7.24
N MET A 258 -5.09 16.34 7.64
CA MET A 258 -5.86 15.13 7.33
C MET A 258 -7.24 15.10 8.00
N GLN A 259 -7.39 15.68 9.19
CA GLN A 259 -8.70 15.80 9.85
C GLN A 259 -9.69 16.69 9.09
N ASN A 260 -9.18 17.64 8.29
CA ASN A 260 -10.00 18.50 7.45
C ASN A 260 -10.24 17.91 6.05
N ALA A 261 -9.64 16.76 5.75
CA ALA A 261 -9.98 15.99 4.57
C ALA A 261 -11.09 15.01 4.97
N ASP A 262 -12.16 14.92 4.16
CA ASP A 262 -13.23 13.93 4.35
C ASP A 262 -12.69 12.51 4.12
N LEU A 263 -11.97 12.01 5.11
CA LEU A 263 -11.42 10.67 5.11
C LEU A 263 -12.45 9.72 5.72
N PRO A 264 -12.70 8.56 5.08
CA PRO A 264 -13.68 7.57 5.53
C PRO A 264 -13.20 6.77 6.75
N PHE A 265 -12.09 7.16 7.38
CA PHE A 265 -11.53 6.50 8.56
C PHE A 265 -11.15 7.53 9.63
N PRO A 266 -11.39 7.22 10.92
CA PRO A 266 -11.12 8.12 12.02
C PRO A 266 -9.60 8.36 12.17
N VAL A 267 -9.16 9.59 11.93
CA VAL A 267 -7.77 10.02 12.14
C VAL A 267 -7.56 10.49 13.59
N PRO A 268 -6.51 10.03 14.29
CA PRO A 268 -6.22 10.51 15.64
C PRO A 268 -6.01 12.03 15.69
N SER A 269 -6.59 12.69 16.69
CA SER A 269 -6.48 14.15 16.85
C SER A 269 -5.10 14.63 17.31
N VAL A 270 -4.38 13.77 18.04
CA VAL A 270 -3.08 14.10 18.65
C VAL A 270 -2.10 12.93 18.51
N VAL A 271 -0.85 13.24 18.16
CA VAL A 271 0.25 12.27 18.18
C VAL A 271 0.51 11.82 19.61
N ARG A 272 0.44 10.51 19.87
CA ARG A 272 0.86 9.91 21.15
C ARG A 272 2.28 9.34 20.99
N PRO A 273 3.33 10.08 21.40
CA PRO A 273 4.70 9.61 21.25
C PRO A 273 4.94 8.38 22.14
N THR A 274 5.29 7.26 21.52
CA THR A 274 5.80 6.07 22.23
C THR A 274 7.27 6.24 22.58
N VAL A 275 7.76 5.52 23.59
CA VAL A 275 9.19 5.56 23.98
C VAL A 275 10.10 5.22 22.78
N ALA A 276 9.70 4.24 21.98
CA ALA A 276 10.43 3.88 20.75
C ALA A 276 10.50 5.03 19.74
N SER A 277 9.40 5.77 19.53
CA SER A 277 9.35 6.92 18.60
C SER A 277 10.26 8.08 19.00
N VAL A 278 10.64 8.18 20.27
CA VAL A 278 11.55 9.22 20.77
C VAL A 278 12.99 8.72 20.83
N VAL A 279 13.22 7.53 21.41
CA VAL A 279 14.57 7.00 21.65
C VAL A 279 15.24 6.55 20.36
N ALA A 280 14.50 5.91 19.43
CA ALA A 280 15.10 5.38 18.22
C ALA A 280 15.67 6.47 17.30
N PRO A 281 14.94 7.56 16.95
CA PRO A 281 15.52 8.65 16.15
C PRO A 281 16.69 9.34 16.85
N LEU A 282 16.63 9.47 18.18
CA LEU A 282 17.69 10.10 18.97
C LEU A 282 18.99 9.29 18.91
N ALA A 283 18.89 7.97 19.13
CA ALA A 283 20.01 7.06 19.07
C ALA A 283 20.58 6.99 17.64
N VAL A 284 19.71 6.83 16.64
CA VAL A 284 20.09 6.72 15.22
C VAL A 284 20.78 8.00 14.74
N GLY A 285 20.26 9.19 15.08
CA GLY A 285 20.84 10.47 14.71
C GLY A 285 22.24 10.69 15.30
N VAL A 286 22.44 10.36 16.58
CA VAL A 286 23.76 10.41 17.23
C VAL A 286 24.72 9.42 16.60
N VAL A 287 24.30 8.16 16.42
CA VAL A 287 25.13 7.10 15.84
C VAL A 287 25.59 7.47 14.43
N VAL A 288 24.69 7.90 13.56
CA VAL A 288 25.06 8.28 12.18
C VAL A 288 25.97 9.49 12.15
N THR A 289 25.76 10.48 13.03
CA THR A 289 26.65 11.66 13.13
C THR A 289 28.07 11.25 13.54
N VAL A 290 28.19 10.37 14.55
CA VAL A 290 29.48 9.86 15.01
C VAL A 290 30.16 9.01 13.93
N LEU A 291 29.42 8.11 13.28
CA LEU A 291 29.93 7.28 12.18
C LEU A 291 30.44 8.14 11.02
N ALA A 292 29.70 9.17 10.63
CA ALA A 292 30.09 10.11 9.58
C ALA A 292 31.37 10.90 9.94
N ALA A 293 31.56 11.25 11.22
CA ALA A 293 32.74 11.95 11.71
C ALA A 293 33.99 11.06 11.86
N LEU A 294 33.87 9.72 11.83
CA LEU A 294 35.01 8.80 11.99
C LEU A 294 36.08 9.00 10.92
N THR A 295 35.69 9.16 9.65
CA THR A 295 36.63 9.32 8.53
C THR A 295 37.39 10.65 8.62
N PRO A 296 36.72 11.82 8.77
CA PRO A 296 37.38 13.10 9.02
C PRO A 296 38.28 13.08 10.26
N ALA A 297 37.82 12.51 11.37
CA ALA A 297 38.59 12.41 12.61
C ALA A 297 39.89 11.59 12.42
N ARG A 298 39.82 10.49 11.65
CA ARG A 298 41.02 9.71 11.29
C ARG A 298 41.98 10.52 10.43
N VAL A 299 41.49 11.26 9.43
CA VAL A 299 42.32 12.10 8.56
C VAL A 299 43.03 13.18 9.39
N ALA A 300 42.33 13.85 10.31
CA ALA A 300 42.90 14.84 11.22
C ALA A 300 44.13 14.31 12.00
N THR A 301 44.09 13.04 12.41
CA THR A 301 45.20 12.40 13.14
C THR A 301 46.37 11.94 12.27
N ARG A 302 46.17 11.84 10.94
CA ARG A 302 47.20 11.36 10.01
C ARG A 302 47.99 12.49 9.34
N VAL A 303 47.47 13.72 9.34
CA VAL A 303 48.24 14.87 8.85
C VAL A 303 49.44 15.11 9.77
N ALA A 304 50.63 15.15 9.18
CA ALA A 304 51.86 15.43 9.91
C ALA A 304 51.91 16.92 10.30
N PRO A 305 52.29 17.27 11.55
CA PRO A 305 52.31 18.67 12.00
C PRO A 305 53.15 19.60 11.12
N ILE A 306 54.25 19.09 10.56
CA ILE A 306 55.13 19.82 9.63
C ILE A 306 54.51 20.03 8.23
N ALA A 307 53.64 19.11 7.79
CA ALA A 307 52.97 19.20 6.49
C ALA A 307 51.86 20.26 6.51
N ALA A 308 51.26 20.53 7.68
CA ALA A 308 50.28 21.60 7.87
C ALA A 308 50.91 23.01 7.88
N LEU A 309 52.25 23.13 7.89
CA LEU A 309 53.00 24.40 7.85
C LEU A 309 53.53 24.74 6.45
N ARG A 310 53.45 23.83 5.48
CA ARG A 310 53.69 24.12 4.06
C ARG A 310 52.37 24.43 3.36
N PRO A 311 52.33 25.31 2.34
CA PRO A 311 51.16 25.45 1.48
C PRO A 311 50.78 24.06 0.97
N ALA A 312 49.56 23.63 1.31
CA ALA A 312 49.15 22.25 1.12
C ALA A 312 48.97 21.95 -0.37
N ASP A 313 49.94 21.26 -0.98
CA ASP A 313 49.66 20.47 -2.18
C ASP A 313 48.72 19.33 -1.76
N ALA A 314 47.55 19.28 -2.40
CA ALA A 314 46.52 18.31 -2.10
C ALA A 314 47.09 16.88 -2.16
N PRO A 315 46.78 16.01 -1.18
CA PRO A 315 47.27 14.65 -1.20
C PRO A 315 46.82 13.96 -2.49
N ALA A 316 47.76 13.62 -3.35
CA ALA A 316 47.51 12.83 -4.54
C ALA A 316 46.93 11.48 -4.07
N ALA A 317 45.63 11.29 -4.25
CA ALA A 317 44.89 10.10 -3.86
C ALA A 317 45.20 8.92 -4.80
N GLY A 318 46.46 8.51 -4.89
CA GLY A 318 46.82 7.21 -5.43
C GLY A 318 46.84 6.20 -4.27
N SER A 319 45.79 5.39 -4.09
CA SER A 319 45.89 4.33 -3.06
C SER A 319 44.99 3.12 -3.30
N ARG A 320 45.43 1.98 -2.74
CA ARG A 320 44.71 0.68 -2.65
C ARG A 320 43.24 0.83 -2.24
N ALA A 321 42.88 1.86 -1.48
CA ALA A 321 41.50 2.13 -1.06
C ALA A 321 40.56 2.40 -2.25
N GLY A 322 41.04 3.03 -3.32
CA GLY A 322 40.27 3.22 -4.56
C GLY A 322 39.99 1.89 -5.27
N ARG A 323 40.97 0.98 -5.31
CA ARG A 323 40.80 -0.37 -5.90
C ARG A 323 39.87 -1.24 -5.07
N PHE A 324 40.00 -1.22 -3.75
CA PHE A 324 39.08 -1.94 -2.85
C PHE A 324 37.63 -1.48 -3.05
N ARG A 325 37.40 -0.17 -3.07
CA ARG A 325 36.08 0.40 -3.33
C ARG A 325 35.51 0.02 -4.70
N LEU A 326 36.36 -0.03 -5.73
CA LEU A 326 35.97 -0.48 -7.07
C LEU A 326 35.56 -1.96 -7.07
N VAL A 327 36.34 -2.84 -6.42
CA VAL A 327 36.02 -4.28 -6.33
C VAL A 327 34.72 -4.49 -5.55
N VAL A 328 34.55 -3.83 -4.40
CA VAL A 328 33.31 -3.91 -3.61
C VAL A 328 32.11 -3.43 -4.41
N SER A 329 32.24 -2.31 -5.13
CA SER A 329 31.20 -1.79 -6.03
C SER A 329 30.84 -2.79 -7.13
N LEU A 330 31.84 -3.39 -7.77
CA LEU A 330 31.63 -4.38 -8.85
C LEU A 330 30.94 -5.64 -8.33
N VAL A 331 31.36 -6.17 -7.18
CA VAL A 331 30.74 -7.34 -6.56
C VAL A 331 29.28 -7.05 -6.17
N LEU A 332 29.01 -5.89 -5.58
CA LEU A 332 27.65 -5.47 -5.21
C LEU A 332 26.75 -5.28 -6.44
N VAL A 333 27.26 -4.66 -7.51
CA VAL A 333 26.49 -4.48 -8.75
C VAL A 333 26.20 -5.83 -9.39
N VAL A 334 27.23 -6.63 -9.68
CA VAL A 334 27.06 -7.90 -10.38
C VAL A 334 26.25 -8.89 -9.53
N GLY A 335 26.64 -9.10 -8.27
CA GLY A 335 25.93 -9.98 -7.35
C GLY A 335 24.49 -9.54 -7.10
N GLY A 336 24.27 -8.23 -6.90
CA GLY A 336 22.93 -7.68 -6.73
C GLY A 336 22.05 -7.83 -7.98
N THR A 337 22.60 -7.59 -9.18
CA THR A 337 21.86 -7.78 -10.44
C THR A 337 21.51 -9.24 -10.71
N LEU A 338 22.41 -10.19 -10.36
CA LEU A 338 22.14 -11.61 -10.49
C LEU A 338 21.07 -12.08 -9.50
N LEU A 339 21.12 -11.60 -8.25
CA LEU A 339 20.07 -11.87 -7.26
C LEU A 339 18.73 -11.29 -7.70
N LEU A 340 18.72 -10.06 -8.23
CA LEU A 340 17.51 -9.43 -8.73
C LEU A 340 16.90 -10.24 -9.90
N ALA A 341 17.72 -10.60 -10.90
CA ALA A 341 17.26 -11.40 -12.03
C ALA A 341 16.76 -12.78 -11.58
N GLY A 342 17.47 -13.43 -10.63
CA GLY A 342 17.04 -14.69 -10.04
C GLY A 342 15.70 -14.57 -9.30
N GLY A 343 15.49 -13.48 -8.55
CA GLY A 343 14.23 -13.19 -7.88
C GLY A 343 13.07 -12.99 -8.85
N VAL A 344 13.28 -12.26 -9.95
CA VAL A 344 12.26 -12.10 -11.01
C VAL A 344 11.89 -13.45 -11.63
N VAL A 345 12.86 -14.31 -11.94
CA VAL A 345 12.59 -15.63 -12.53
C VAL A 345 11.87 -16.56 -11.55
N LEU A 346 12.24 -16.54 -10.26
CA LEU A 346 11.66 -17.39 -9.22
C LEU A 346 10.27 -16.91 -8.76
N SER A 347 9.87 -15.68 -9.09
CA SER A 347 8.59 -15.08 -8.69
C SER A 347 7.38 -15.91 -9.11
N LYS A 348 7.47 -16.65 -10.23
CA LYS A 348 6.42 -17.55 -10.72
C LYS A 348 6.19 -18.80 -9.88
N GLN A 349 7.10 -19.16 -8.97
CA GLN A 349 7.03 -20.41 -8.19
C GLN A 349 6.94 -20.18 -6.68
N LEU A 350 7.64 -19.16 -6.15
CA LEU A 350 7.72 -18.87 -4.71
C LEU A 350 7.65 -17.36 -4.45
N LEU A 351 6.46 -16.77 -4.57
CA LEU A 351 6.24 -15.31 -4.61
C LEU A 351 6.92 -14.56 -3.46
N VAL A 352 6.68 -14.94 -2.19
CA VAL A 352 7.22 -14.20 -1.03
C VAL A 352 8.75 -14.25 -0.94
N VAL A 353 9.35 -15.42 -1.12
CA VAL A 353 10.81 -15.60 -1.04
C VAL A 353 11.50 -14.93 -2.23
N ALA A 354 10.91 -15.04 -3.42
CA ALA A 354 11.43 -14.44 -4.64
C ALA A 354 11.44 -12.91 -4.59
N VAL A 355 10.36 -12.29 -4.08
CA VAL A 355 10.28 -10.85 -3.86
C VAL A 355 11.35 -10.38 -2.87
N GLY A 356 11.54 -11.10 -1.76
CA GLY A 356 12.59 -10.78 -0.78
C GLY A 356 14.01 -10.81 -1.39
N ILE A 357 14.31 -11.83 -2.19
CA ILE A 357 15.58 -11.95 -2.91
C ILE A 357 15.75 -10.80 -3.92
N ALA A 358 14.68 -10.46 -4.65
CA ALA A 358 14.72 -9.39 -5.63
C ALA A 358 14.96 -8.01 -5.00
N ILE A 359 14.31 -7.72 -3.87
CA ILE A 359 14.50 -6.47 -3.11
C ILE A 359 15.94 -6.38 -2.60
N LEU A 360 16.49 -7.45 -2.02
CA LEU A 360 17.86 -7.48 -1.55
C LEU A 360 18.87 -7.32 -2.70
N GLY A 361 18.62 -7.97 -3.85
CA GLY A 361 19.44 -7.82 -5.05
C GLY A 361 19.40 -6.40 -5.62
N GLY A 362 18.21 -5.80 -5.68
CA GLY A 362 17.99 -4.41 -6.09
C GLY A 362 18.73 -3.43 -5.18
N ALA A 363 18.55 -3.56 -3.87
CA ALA A 363 19.23 -2.73 -2.88
C ALA A 363 20.77 -2.88 -2.96
N ALA A 364 21.28 -4.11 -3.02
CA ALA A 364 22.71 -4.38 -3.12
C ALA A 364 23.32 -3.79 -4.40
N SER A 365 22.66 -3.97 -5.55
CA SER A 365 23.15 -3.42 -6.82
C SER A 365 23.11 -1.89 -6.83
N PHE A 366 22.05 -1.28 -6.30
CA PHE A 366 21.93 0.17 -6.20
C PHE A 366 23.02 0.75 -5.27
N ILE A 367 23.25 0.17 -4.10
CA ILE A 367 24.35 0.55 -3.20
C ILE A 367 25.70 0.40 -3.93
N GLY A 368 25.89 -0.67 -4.69
CA GLY A 368 27.08 -0.87 -5.52
C GLY A 368 27.29 0.26 -6.55
N LEU A 369 26.22 0.70 -7.22
CA LEU A 369 26.25 1.85 -8.15
C LEU A 369 26.61 3.16 -7.44
N LEU A 370 26.03 3.42 -6.26
CA LEU A 370 26.32 4.61 -5.46
C LEU A 370 27.77 4.64 -4.98
N VAL A 371 28.28 3.52 -4.48
CA VAL A 371 29.68 3.38 -4.10
C VAL A 371 30.59 3.55 -5.33
N GLY A 372 30.16 3.08 -6.51
CA GLY A 372 30.85 3.24 -7.78
C GLY A 372 30.80 4.65 -8.38
N ALA A 373 29.83 5.48 -7.97
CA ALA A 373 29.57 6.80 -8.56
C ALA A 373 30.79 7.72 -8.59
N VAL A 374 31.69 7.63 -7.61
CA VAL A 374 32.93 8.43 -7.58
C VAL A 374 33.86 8.16 -8.78
N PHE A 375 33.75 7.01 -9.44
CA PHE A 375 34.59 6.67 -10.59
C PHE A 375 33.97 7.03 -11.94
N TRP A 376 32.67 6.81 -12.11
CA TRP A 376 31.99 7.00 -13.40
C TRP A 376 31.28 8.35 -13.50
N MET A 377 30.72 8.87 -12.40
CA MET A 377 29.91 10.08 -12.41
C MET A 377 30.71 11.33 -12.85
N PRO A 378 31.94 11.59 -12.36
CA PRO A 378 32.74 12.73 -12.85
C PRO A 378 33.04 12.65 -14.35
N ARG A 379 33.17 11.44 -14.91
CA ARG A 379 33.40 11.24 -16.34
C ARG A 379 32.16 11.59 -17.16
N VAL A 380 30.98 11.19 -16.69
CA VAL A 380 29.71 11.54 -17.32
C VAL A 380 29.49 13.05 -17.27
N VAL A 381 29.69 13.68 -16.10
CA VAL A 381 29.56 15.13 -15.97
C VAL A 381 30.58 15.87 -16.83
N ALA A 382 31.83 15.39 -16.94
CA ALA A 382 32.84 15.99 -17.82
C ALA A 382 32.52 15.80 -19.31
N ALA A 383 31.93 14.66 -19.71
CA ALA A 383 31.50 14.43 -21.08
C ALA A 383 30.38 15.39 -21.49
N ILE A 384 29.35 15.51 -20.65
CA ILE A 384 28.22 16.42 -20.88
C ILE A 384 28.69 17.88 -20.76
N GLY A 385 29.56 18.18 -19.80
CA GLY A 385 30.19 19.49 -19.65
C GLY A 385 30.96 19.94 -20.88
N ARG A 386 31.64 19.04 -21.60
CA ARG A 386 32.30 19.38 -22.87
C ARG A 386 31.33 19.79 -23.97
N LEU A 387 30.11 19.23 -23.98
CA LEU A 387 29.05 19.61 -24.92
C LEU A 387 28.47 20.98 -24.52
N VAL A 388 28.13 21.15 -23.24
CA VAL A 388 27.57 22.39 -22.69
C VAL A 388 28.56 23.56 -22.77
N GLY A 389 29.86 23.28 -22.62
CA GLY A 389 30.94 24.27 -22.71
C GLY A 389 31.09 24.95 -24.08
N ARG A 390 30.33 24.51 -25.10
CA ARG A 390 30.21 25.21 -26.38
C ARG A 390 29.32 26.46 -26.31
N PHE A 391 28.43 26.55 -25.32
CA PHE A 391 27.44 27.63 -25.19
C PHE A 391 27.96 28.85 -24.41
N GLY A 392 29.14 29.35 -24.78
CA GLY A 392 29.72 30.58 -24.24
C GLY A 392 30.69 30.40 -23.07
N MET A 393 31.30 31.52 -22.64
CA MET A 393 32.42 31.52 -21.70
C MET A 393 32.06 31.02 -20.27
N PRO A 394 30.91 31.41 -19.66
CA PRO A 394 30.52 30.89 -18.34
C PRO A 394 30.35 29.37 -18.32
N ALA A 395 29.79 28.79 -19.38
CA ALA A 395 29.61 27.35 -19.52
C ALA A 395 30.94 26.61 -19.72
N ARG A 396 31.87 27.20 -20.49
CA ARG A 396 33.22 26.65 -20.69
C ARG A 396 34.02 26.62 -19.39
N LEU A 397 33.93 27.69 -18.58
CA LEU A 397 34.56 27.75 -17.25
C LEU A 397 33.94 26.73 -16.28
N ALA A 398 32.60 26.63 -16.27
CA ALA A 398 31.90 25.64 -15.45
C ALA A 398 32.35 24.21 -15.78
N ALA A 399 32.34 23.84 -17.06
CA ALA A 399 32.74 22.51 -17.52
C ALA A 399 34.20 22.16 -17.18
N ALA A 400 35.12 23.12 -17.33
CA ALA A 400 36.52 22.93 -16.96
C ALA A 400 36.69 22.71 -15.45
N ASN A 401 35.89 23.43 -14.63
CA ASN A 401 35.93 23.33 -13.18
C ASN A 401 35.42 22.00 -12.64
N THR A 402 34.44 21.39 -13.30
CA THR A 402 33.90 20.10 -12.88
C THR A 402 34.91 18.96 -13.05
N GLY A 403 35.78 19.03 -14.06
CA GLY A 403 36.84 18.05 -14.29
C GLY A 403 38.00 18.11 -13.29
N ARG A 404 38.23 19.25 -12.64
CA ARG A 404 39.36 19.44 -11.71
C ARG A 404 39.14 18.78 -10.35
N ASN A 405 37.89 18.72 -9.86
CA ASN A 405 37.57 18.23 -8.52
C ASN A 405 36.57 17.05 -8.56
N PRO A 406 36.96 15.88 -9.10
CA PRO A 406 36.04 14.77 -9.39
C PRO A 406 35.36 14.19 -8.13
N ALA A 407 36.07 14.11 -6.99
CA ALA A 407 35.47 13.61 -5.75
C ALA A 407 34.31 14.50 -5.26
N ARG A 408 34.46 15.82 -5.42
CA ARG A 408 33.46 16.82 -5.05
C ARG A 408 32.25 16.74 -5.97
N THR A 409 32.49 16.73 -7.28
CA THR A 409 31.44 16.54 -8.29
C THR A 409 30.62 15.29 -8.02
N ALA A 410 31.29 14.16 -7.77
CA ALA A 410 30.63 12.90 -7.49
C ALA A 410 29.76 12.97 -6.23
N ALA A 411 30.25 13.53 -5.12
CA ALA A 411 29.47 13.64 -3.89
C ALA A 411 28.18 14.43 -4.11
N THR A 412 28.26 15.58 -4.80
CA THR A 412 27.09 16.43 -5.07
C THR A 412 26.08 15.82 -6.03
N SER A 413 26.54 15.20 -7.13
CA SER A 413 25.63 14.58 -8.10
C SER A 413 25.04 13.27 -7.59
N THR A 414 25.76 12.52 -6.75
CA THR A 414 25.26 11.25 -6.19
C THR A 414 24.10 11.49 -5.22
N ALA A 415 24.17 12.53 -4.39
CA ALA A 415 23.07 12.89 -3.48
C ALA A 415 21.77 13.18 -4.23
N LEU A 416 21.85 13.93 -5.33
CA LEU A 416 20.70 14.22 -6.18
C LEU A 416 20.26 13.00 -6.99
N LEU A 417 21.21 12.22 -7.51
CA LEU A 417 20.93 10.97 -8.21
C LEU A 417 20.10 10.03 -7.33
N ILE A 418 20.42 9.91 -6.03
CA ILE A 418 19.64 9.07 -5.10
C ILE A 418 18.19 9.53 -5.04
N GLY A 419 17.95 10.82 -4.75
CA GLY A 419 16.61 11.36 -4.66
C GLY A 419 15.82 11.19 -5.97
N VAL A 420 16.42 11.57 -7.10
CA VAL A 420 15.76 11.47 -8.41
C VAL A 420 15.53 10.03 -8.83
N THR A 421 16.46 9.11 -8.54
CA THR A 421 16.27 7.67 -8.83
C THR A 421 15.08 7.13 -8.07
N LEU A 422 14.95 7.46 -6.79
CA LEU A 422 13.84 6.97 -5.97
C LEU A 422 12.49 7.55 -6.41
N VAL A 423 12.41 8.84 -6.79
CA VAL A 423 11.17 9.42 -7.34
C VAL A 423 10.80 8.72 -8.65
N ALA A 424 11.75 8.62 -9.58
CA ALA A 424 11.51 8.02 -10.89
C ALA A 424 11.19 6.53 -10.79
N MET A 425 11.86 5.79 -9.89
CA MET A 425 11.59 4.39 -9.58
C MET A 425 10.17 4.20 -9.07
N MET A 426 9.76 4.97 -8.08
CA MET A 426 8.43 4.85 -7.51
C MET A 426 7.34 5.25 -8.51
N SER A 427 7.49 6.38 -9.20
CA SER A 427 6.52 6.85 -10.20
C SER A 427 6.40 5.86 -11.37
N THR A 428 7.53 5.35 -11.89
CA THR A 428 7.51 4.31 -12.93
C THR A 428 6.85 3.04 -12.42
N GLY A 429 7.20 2.61 -11.21
CA GLY A 429 6.64 1.43 -10.59
C GLY A 429 5.13 1.53 -10.37
N ALA A 430 4.66 2.69 -9.90
CA ALA A 430 3.25 2.98 -9.65
C ALA A 430 2.44 3.00 -10.95
N VAL A 431 2.91 3.69 -11.99
CA VAL A 431 2.20 3.76 -13.29
C VAL A 431 2.23 2.42 -14.03
N THR A 432 3.33 1.66 -13.91
CA THR A 432 3.42 0.29 -14.43
C THR A 432 2.50 -0.65 -13.65
N ALA A 433 2.46 -0.55 -12.32
CA ALA A 433 1.59 -1.36 -11.48
C ALA A 433 0.11 -1.08 -11.76
N ARG A 434 -0.28 0.20 -11.89
CA ARG A 434 -1.64 0.58 -12.31
C ARG A 434 -2.00 -0.02 -13.66
N ALA A 435 -1.17 0.19 -14.68
CA ALA A 435 -1.44 -0.34 -16.01
C ALA A 435 -1.55 -1.87 -16.03
N THR A 436 -0.72 -2.56 -15.24
CA THR A 436 -0.74 -4.03 -15.18
C THR A 436 -1.95 -4.54 -14.39
N LEU A 437 -2.30 -3.90 -13.26
CA LEU A 437 -3.50 -4.27 -12.48
C LEU A 437 -4.79 -3.94 -13.25
N ASP A 438 -4.82 -2.81 -13.96
CA ASP A 438 -5.96 -2.42 -14.78
C ASP A 438 -6.24 -3.47 -15.87
N ASP A 439 -5.20 -3.95 -16.55
CA ASP A 439 -5.27 -4.99 -17.58
C ASP A 439 -5.71 -6.35 -17.01
N GLU A 440 -5.19 -6.71 -15.84
CA GLU A 440 -5.57 -7.95 -15.15
C GLU A 440 -7.03 -7.92 -14.69
N LEU A 441 -7.49 -6.78 -14.16
CA LEU A 441 -8.88 -6.59 -13.76
C LEU A 441 -9.83 -6.66 -14.96
N ASP A 442 -9.46 -6.05 -16.08
CA ASP A 442 -10.27 -6.10 -17.31
C ASP A 442 -10.37 -7.53 -17.88
N THR A 443 -9.40 -8.40 -17.58
CA THR A 443 -9.40 -9.81 -18.01
C THR A 443 -10.16 -10.73 -17.06
N ARG A 444 -10.06 -10.53 -15.74
CA ARG A 444 -10.67 -11.43 -14.73
C ARG A 444 -12.13 -11.13 -14.42
N TYR A 445 -12.54 -9.86 -14.51
CA TYR A 445 -13.88 -9.45 -14.11
C TYR A 445 -14.80 -9.31 -15.34
N PRO A 446 -15.99 -9.96 -15.33
CA PRO A 446 -16.94 -9.86 -16.43
C PRO A 446 -17.50 -8.45 -16.61
N VAL A 447 -17.67 -7.71 -15.52
CA VAL A 447 -18.36 -6.41 -15.46
C VAL A 447 -17.60 -5.40 -14.62
N ASP A 448 -17.82 -4.12 -14.93
CA ASP A 448 -17.19 -3.02 -14.20
C ASP A 448 -17.72 -2.93 -12.77
N LEU A 449 -19.04 -3.02 -12.57
CA LEU A 449 -19.64 -3.03 -11.23
C LEU A 449 -20.85 -3.96 -11.19
N ALA A 450 -21.00 -4.68 -10.10
CA ALA A 450 -22.16 -5.48 -9.78
C ALA A 450 -22.72 -5.03 -8.43
N VAL A 451 -24.02 -4.77 -8.39
CA VAL A 451 -24.78 -4.47 -7.17
C VAL A 451 -25.77 -5.61 -6.98
N ALA A 452 -25.57 -6.41 -5.94
CA ALA A 452 -26.38 -7.59 -5.67
C ALA A 452 -27.09 -7.45 -4.32
N ALA A 453 -28.34 -7.91 -4.27
CA ALA A 453 -29.01 -8.19 -3.02
C ALA A 453 -28.31 -9.37 -2.33
N PRO A 454 -28.16 -9.32 -1.00
CA PRO A 454 -27.49 -10.36 -0.24
C PRO A 454 -28.25 -11.67 -0.39
N PHE A 455 -27.49 -12.75 -0.42
CA PHE A 455 -28.04 -14.09 -0.39
C PHE A 455 -28.57 -14.38 1.02
N THR A 456 -29.87 -14.68 1.13
CA THR A 456 -30.49 -15.07 2.39
C THR A 456 -31.04 -16.49 2.28
N THR A 457 -31.48 -17.05 3.39
CA THR A 457 -32.21 -18.31 3.41
C THR A 457 -33.60 -18.03 3.94
N ASP A 458 -34.65 -18.55 3.29
CA ASP A 458 -36.01 -18.38 3.83
C ASP A 458 -36.11 -19.02 5.20
N GLU A 459 -37.24 -18.74 5.86
CA GLU A 459 -37.67 -19.58 6.95
C GLU A 459 -37.87 -21.03 6.51
N SER A 460 -37.51 -21.54 5.33
CA SER A 460 -37.45 -22.96 4.95
C SER A 460 -36.03 -23.50 4.75
N GLY A 461 -35.03 -22.68 5.06
CA GLY A 461 -33.60 -22.92 4.87
C GLY A 461 -33.21 -23.18 3.42
N ASN A 462 -34.11 -22.90 2.48
CA ASN A 462 -33.82 -22.81 1.08
C ASN A 462 -33.10 -21.49 0.81
N PRO A 463 -32.16 -21.48 -0.15
CA PRO A 463 -31.69 -20.27 -0.79
C PRO A 463 -32.85 -19.34 -1.15
N VAL A 464 -32.92 -18.16 -0.55
CA VAL A 464 -33.78 -17.08 -1.02
C VAL A 464 -32.91 -15.98 -1.56
N THR A 465 -33.16 -15.71 -2.83
CA THR A 465 -32.62 -14.53 -3.47
C THR A 465 -33.58 -13.38 -3.20
N GLU A 466 -33.14 -12.37 -2.43
CA GLU A 466 -33.90 -11.14 -2.25
C GLU A 466 -33.93 -10.31 -3.54
N ALA A 467 -35.02 -9.59 -3.77
CA ALA A 467 -35.12 -8.68 -4.90
C ALA A 467 -34.41 -7.36 -4.60
N LEU A 468 -33.82 -6.73 -5.62
CA LEU A 468 -33.33 -5.36 -5.49
C LEU A 468 -34.49 -4.44 -5.10
N PRO A 469 -34.27 -3.46 -4.20
CA PRO A 469 -35.31 -2.49 -3.86
C PRO A 469 -35.83 -1.77 -5.11
N ALA A 470 -37.12 -1.47 -5.11
CA ALA A 470 -37.77 -0.80 -6.24
C ALA A 470 -37.14 0.58 -6.49
N GLY A 471 -36.84 0.89 -7.75
CA GLY A 471 -36.19 2.16 -8.14
C GLY A 471 -34.66 2.15 -8.04
N THR A 472 -34.03 1.17 -7.39
CA THR A 472 -32.56 1.09 -7.28
C THR A 472 -31.90 0.99 -8.65
N VAL A 473 -32.43 0.15 -9.54
CA VAL A 473 -31.85 -0.04 -10.90
C VAL A 473 -31.90 1.25 -11.72
N GLU A 474 -33.02 1.98 -11.65
CA GLU A 474 -33.21 3.25 -12.36
C GLU A 474 -32.27 4.32 -11.80
N ALA A 475 -32.17 4.40 -10.48
CA ALA A 475 -31.24 5.30 -9.81
C ALA A 475 -29.77 4.99 -10.15
N LEU A 476 -29.40 3.70 -10.24
CA LEU A 476 -28.05 3.26 -10.65
C LEU A 476 -27.75 3.59 -12.12
N ALA A 477 -28.75 3.50 -13.01
CA ALA A 477 -28.61 3.83 -14.42
C ALA A 477 -28.45 5.34 -14.66
N ASP A 478 -29.05 6.18 -13.81
CA ASP A 478 -28.99 7.64 -13.89
C ASP A 478 -27.69 8.25 -13.33
N ILE A 479 -26.80 7.42 -12.75
CA ILE A 479 -25.52 7.88 -12.21
C ILE A 479 -24.64 8.43 -13.35
N PRO A 480 -24.16 9.69 -13.26
CA PRO A 480 -23.23 10.24 -14.23
C PRO A 480 -21.95 9.40 -14.31
N GLY A 481 -21.67 8.83 -15.48
CA GLY A 481 -20.51 7.94 -15.70
C GLY A 481 -20.88 6.47 -15.88
N VAL A 482 -22.15 6.08 -15.68
CA VAL A 482 -22.67 4.77 -16.10
C VAL A 482 -23.07 4.84 -17.57
N GLU A 483 -22.51 3.96 -18.41
CA GLU A 483 -22.82 3.86 -19.84
C GLU A 483 -24.07 3.01 -20.09
N SER A 484 -24.17 1.88 -19.40
CA SER A 484 -25.28 0.94 -19.53
C SER A 484 -25.46 0.14 -18.25
N SER A 485 -26.69 -0.28 -17.99
CA SER A 485 -27.02 -1.20 -16.90
C SER A 485 -27.82 -2.40 -17.42
N ALA A 486 -27.64 -3.54 -16.76
CA ALA A 486 -28.43 -4.75 -16.99
C ALA A 486 -28.91 -5.29 -15.65
N THR A 487 -30.17 -5.68 -15.60
CA THR A 487 -30.73 -6.40 -14.45
C THR A 487 -30.68 -7.88 -14.71
N LEU A 488 -30.11 -8.60 -13.77
CA LEU A 488 -29.99 -10.04 -13.83
C LEU A 488 -30.93 -10.68 -12.82
N VAL A 489 -31.48 -11.77 -13.27
CA VAL A 489 -32.25 -12.69 -12.46
C VAL A 489 -31.27 -13.70 -11.87
N ARG A 490 -31.37 -13.99 -10.58
CA ARG A 490 -30.56 -15.04 -9.94
C ARG A 490 -31.45 -16.18 -9.46
N ASP A 491 -30.96 -17.40 -9.60
CA ASP A 491 -31.53 -18.60 -9.02
C ASP A 491 -30.43 -19.61 -8.70
N SER A 492 -30.75 -20.65 -7.94
CA SER A 492 -29.82 -21.74 -7.64
C SER A 492 -30.08 -22.94 -8.56
N VAL A 493 -29.03 -23.43 -9.20
CA VAL A 493 -29.12 -24.57 -10.12
C VAL A 493 -28.11 -25.65 -9.74
N GLU A 494 -28.48 -26.89 -10.03
CA GLU A 494 -27.61 -28.03 -9.95
C GLU A 494 -27.00 -28.31 -11.33
N LEU A 495 -25.67 -28.26 -11.39
CA LEU A 495 -24.86 -28.50 -12.57
C LEU A 495 -24.31 -29.93 -12.51
N GLY A 496 -24.60 -30.73 -13.55
CA GLY A 496 -24.04 -32.08 -13.67
C GLY A 496 -24.51 -33.07 -12.59
N GLY A 497 -25.63 -32.80 -11.92
CA GLY A 497 -26.27 -33.72 -10.96
C GLY A 497 -25.54 -33.87 -9.62
N THR A 498 -24.59 -32.98 -9.29
CA THR A 498 -23.81 -33.08 -8.05
C THR A 498 -23.38 -31.73 -7.46
N GLN A 499 -23.32 -30.65 -8.26
CA GLN A 499 -22.88 -29.34 -7.77
C GLN A 499 -23.96 -28.29 -7.85
N THR A 500 -24.29 -27.69 -6.72
CA THR A 500 -25.15 -26.51 -6.65
C THR A 500 -24.33 -25.24 -6.90
N VAL A 501 -24.73 -24.45 -7.89
CA VAL A 501 -24.12 -23.18 -8.27
C VAL A 501 -25.20 -22.13 -8.49
N ASP A 502 -24.84 -20.85 -8.40
CA ASP A 502 -25.74 -19.76 -8.77
C ASP A 502 -25.84 -19.65 -10.29
N ALA A 503 -27.06 -19.55 -10.82
CA ALA A 503 -27.31 -19.18 -12.20
C ALA A 503 -27.77 -17.72 -12.27
N LEU A 504 -27.10 -16.93 -13.11
CA LEU A 504 -27.52 -15.57 -13.46
C LEU A 504 -28.13 -15.56 -14.87
N GLY A 505 -29.40 -15.18 -14.94
CA GLY A 505 -30.17 -14.97 -16.15
C GLY A 505 -29.85 -13.62 -16.78
N ILE A 506 -29.24 -13.63 -17.96
CA ILE A 506 -28.93 -12.43 -18.75
C ILE A 506 -29.24 -12.65 -20.24
N THR A 507 -29.87 -11.67 -20.89
CA THR A 507 -30.12 -11.77 -22.33
C THR A 507 -28.85 -11.46 -23.14
N PRO A 508 -28.68 -12.00 -24.35
CA PRO A 508 -27.52 -11.69 -25.19
C PRO A 508 -27.34 -10.18 -25.46
N GLU A 509 -28.44 -9.44 -25.60
CA GLU A 509 -28.42 -7.97 -25.77
C GLU A 509 -27.91 -7.25 -24.52
N GLN A 510 -28.37 -7.66 -23.33
CA GLN A 510 -27.87 -7.11 -22.06
C GLN A 510 -26.41 -7.48 -21.83
N ALA A 511 -26.02 -8.73 -22.11
CA ALA A 511 -24.65 -9.22 -22.00
C ALA A 511 -23.71 -8.40 -22.90
N ALA A 512 -24.09 -8.15 -24.16
CA ALA A 512 -23.32 -7.32 -25.08
C ALA A 512 -23.23 -5.83 -24.64
N ALA A 513 -24.21 -5.33 -23.89
CA ALA A 513 -24.19 -3.98 -23.37
C ALA A 513 -23.23 -3.84 -22.17
N VAL A 514 -23.29 -4.75 -21.19
CA VAL A 514 -22.56 -4.58 -19.91
C VAL A 514 -21.21 -5.30 -19.82
N LEU A 515 -21.01 -6.41 -20.55
CA LEU A 515 -19.75 -7.15 -20.51
C LEU A 515 -18.69 -6.45 -21.36
N ARG A 516 -17.45 -6.42 -20.86
CA ARG A 516 -16.31 -5.90 -21.65
C ARG A 516 -15.77 -6.91 -22.66
N ASP A 517 -15.83 -8.19 -22.32
CA ASP A 517 -15.39 -9.27 -23.18
C ASP A 517 -16.48 -9.64 -24.20
N THR A 518 -16.21 -9.41 -25.48
CA THR A 518 -17.12 -9.70 -26.58
C THR A 518 -17.27 -11.20 -26.84
N ASP A 519 -16.25 -12.00 -26.53
CA ASP A 519 -16.30 -13.45 -26.69
C ASP A 519 -17.17 -14.07 -25.59
N LEU A 520 -17.04 -13.56 -24.35
CA LEU A 520 -17.94 -13.91 -23.25
C LEU A 520 -19.39 -13.52 -23.54
N ALA A 521 -19.62 -12.32 -24.08
CA ALA A 521 -20.96 -11.87 -24.46
C ALA A 521 -21.56 -12.73 -25.59
N ALA A 522 -20.74 -13.20 -26.52
CA ALA A 522 -21.17 -14.09 -27.61
C ALA A 522 -21.45 -15.54 -27.15
N ALA A 523 -20.85 -15.98 -26.05
CA ALA A 523 -21.08 -17.30 -25.46
C ALA A 523 -22.46 -17.40 -24.78
N VAL A 524 -23.05 -16.27 -24.38
CA VAL A 524 -24.41 -16.20 -23.84
C VAL A 524 -25.42 -16.39 -24.97
N GLY A 525 -26.12 -17.53 -24.97
CA GLY A 525 -27.13 -17.84 -25.97
C GLY A 525 -28.13 -18.88 -25.48
N ASP A 526 -29.23 -19.01 -26.21
CA ASP A 526 -30.24 -20.01 -25.90
C ASP A 526 -29.68 -21.43 -26.12
N GLY A 527 -29.89 -22.32 -25.14
CA GLY A 527 -29.35 -23.68 -25.16
C GLY A 527 -27.87 -23.81 -24.81
N SER A 528 -27.20 -22.73 -24.38
CA SER A 528 -25.86 -22.77 -23.79
C SER A 528 -25.89 -22.38 -22.30
N VAL A 529 -24.89 -22.87 -21.57
CA VAL A 529 -24.58 -22.42 -20.20
C VAL A 529 -23.13 -22.00 -20.18
N VAL A 530 -22.88 -20.74 -19.79
CA VAL A 530 -21.51 -20.23 -19.65
C VAL A 530 -21.00 -20.64 -18.27
N VAL A 531 -19.93 -21.44 -18.24
CA VAL A 531 -19.38 -22.05 -17.03
C VAL A 531 -17.99 -21.49 -16.76
N PRO A 532 -17.73 -20.93 -15.57
CA PRO A 532 -16.37 -20.52 -15.17
C PRO A 532 -15.41 -21.71 -15.13
N GLU A 533 -14.15 -21.53 -15.52
CA GLU A 533 -13.12 -22.58 -15.48
C GLU A 533 -13.00 -23.28 -14.11
N ALA A 534 -13.14 -22.52 -13.01
CA ALA A 534 -13.09 -23.08 -11.65
C ALA A 534 -14.23 -24.07 -11.39
N VAL A 535 -15.44 -23.72 -11.82
CA VAL A 535 -16.65 -24.57 -11.71
C VAL A 535 -16.56 -25.74 -12.68
N ALA A 536 -16.11 -25.51 -13.92
CA ALA A 536 -15.92 -26.56 -14.91
C ALA A 536 -14.93 -27.62 -14.41
N LYS A 537 -13.81 -27.19 -13.81
CA LYS A 537 -12.78 -28.08 -13.26
C LYS A 537 -13.25 -28.87 -12.04
N SER A 538 -14.04 -28.26 -11.15
CA SER A 538 -14.59 -28.97 -9.99
C SER A 538 -15.66 -29.97 -10.42
N ALA A 539 -16.49 -29.63 -11.41
CA ALA A 539 -17.57 -30.46 -11.94
C ALA A 539 -17.11 -31.49 -12.98
N GLY A 540 -15.87 -31.38 -13.48
CA GLY A 540 -15.32 -32.27 -14.51
C GLY A 540 -15.92 -32.05 -15.91
N ILE A 541 -16.31 -30.82 -16.22
CA ILE A 541 -16.94 -30.40 -17.48
C ILE A 541 -15.87 -29.83 -18.42
N GLU A 542 -15.87 -30.24 -19.69
CA GLU A 542 -15.03 -29.65 -20.74
C GLU A 542 -15.85 -28.70 -21.64
N ASP A 543 -15.15 -27.83 -22.38
CA ASP A 543 -15.79 -26.91 -23.33
C ASP A 543 -16.52 -27.66 -24.45
N GLY A 544 -17.79 -27.33 -24.68
CA GLY A 544 -18.66 -27.98 -25.66
C GLY A 544 -19.38 -29.23 -25.15
N ASP A 545 -19.19 -29.64 -23.91
CA ASP A 545 -19.91 -30.78 -23.32
C ASP A 545 -21.42 -30.49 -23.18
N ARG A 546 -22.22 -31.56 -23.23
CA ARG A 546 -23.64 -31.47 -22.85
C ARG A 546 -23.80 -31.72 -21.36
N VAL A 547 -24.28 -30.71 -20.67
CA VAL A 547 -24.44 -30.71 -19.22
C VAL A 547 -25.92 -30.59 -18.89
N SER A 548 -26.39 -31.50 -18.05
CA SER A 548 -27.72 -31.45 -17.46
C SER A 548 -27.72 -30.38 -16.37
N VAL A 549 -28.55 -29.35 -16.56
CA VAL A 549 -28.79 -28.27 -15.59
C VAL A 549 -30.19 -28.44 -15.05
N ALA A 550 -30.35 -28.46 -13.74
CA ALA A 550 -31.65 -28.56 -13.11
C ALA A 550 -31.79 -27.49 -12.03
N ARG A 551 -33.02 -27.05 -11.73
CA ARG A 551 -33.25 -26.17 -10.59
C ARG A 551 -32.93 -26.91 -9.29
N ALA A 552 -32.20 -26.25 -8.38
CA ALA A 552 -32.04 -26.75 -7.02
C ALA A 552 -33.28 -26.35 -6.20
N GLU A 553 -34.20 -27.29 -5.95
CA GLU A 553 -35.40 -27.07 -5.13
C GLU A 553 -35.31 -27.86 -3.82
N GLY A 554 -34.71 -27.30 -2.77
CA GLY A 554 -34.68 -27.97 -1.46
C GLY A 554 -34.20 -29.43 -1.55
N SER A 555 -35.08 -30.40 -1.23
CA SER A 555 -34.80 -31.85 -1.28
C SER A 555 -35.04 -32.52 -2.66
N GLY A 556 -35.24 -31.75 -3.73
CA GLY A 556 -35.52 -32.25 -5.06
C GLY A 556 -34.77 -31.50 -6.17
N VAL A 557 -34.46 -32.23 -7.24
CA VAL A 557 -33.89 -31.72 -8.47
C VAL A 557 -35.04 -31.46 -9.45
N GLY A 558 -35.18 -30.23 -9.93
CA GLY A 558 -36.17 -29.88 -10.96
C GLY A 558 -35.97 -30.68 -12.26
N THR A 559 -36.86 -30.52 -13.25
CA THR A 559 -36.67 -31.21 -14.53
C THR A 559 -35.38 -30.75 -15.19
N PRO A 560 -34.43 -31.67 -15.47
CA PRO A 560 -33.15 -31.30 -16.06
C PRO A 560 -33.33 -30.84 -17.51
N VAL A 561 -32.58 -29.80 -17.87
CA VAL A 561 -32.45 -29.27 -19.22
C VAL A 561 -31.00 -29.48 -19.66
N ASP A 562 -30.82 -30.14 -20.81
CA ASP A 562 -29.48 -30.38 -21.37
C ASP A 562 -29.01 -29.13 -22.12
N LEU A 563 -27.98 -28.47 -21.59
CA LEU A 563 -27.35 -27.28 -22.17
C LEU A 563 -25.94 -27.61 -22.67
N THR A 564 -25.45 -26.82 -23.62
CA THR A 564 -24.05 -26.92 -24.07
C THR A 564 -23.18 -26.03 -23.19
N ALA A 565 -22.16 -26.59 -22.54
CA ALA A 565 -21.23 -25.83 -21.71
C ALA A 565 -20.29 -25.00 -22.59
N ALA A 566 -20.22 -23.71 -22.31
CA ALA A 566 -19.19 -22.82 -22.83
C ALA A 566 -18.25 -22.46 -21.67
N VAL A 567 -17.06 -23.05 -21.63
CA VAL A 567 -16.10 -22.85 -20.53
C VAL A 567 -15.29 -21.60 -20.77
N VAL A 568 -15.31 -20.67 -19.81
CA VAL A 568 -14.67 -19.35 -19.94
C VAL A 568 -13.73 -19.06 -18.76
N PRO A 569 -12.64 -18.30 -18.98
CA PRO A 569 -11.68 -17.92 -17.94
C PRO A 569 -12.24 -16.81 -17.02
N LEU A 570 -13.37 -17.09 -16.38
CA LEU A 570 -14.08 -16.20 -15.47
C LEU A 570 -13.70 -16.54 -14.02
N ASP A 571 -13.29 -15.57 -13.23
CA ASP A 571 -12.99 -15.77 -11.80
C ASP A 571 -14.26 -15.61 -10.94
N SER A 572 -15.23 -16.52 -11.14
CA SER A 572 -16.49 -16.54 -10.39
C SER A 572 -17.00 -17.97 -10.15
N TRP A 573 -18.00 -18.08 -9.27
CA TRP A 573 -18.67 -19.35 -8.94
C TRP A 573 -20.12 -19.42 -9.45
N PHE A 574 -20.54 -18.46 -10.28
CA PHE A 574 -21.87 -18.45 -10.90
C PHE A 574 -21.78 -18.81 -12.39
N VAL A 575 -22.85 -19.41 -12.93
CA VAL A 575 -23.01 -19.69 -14.35
C VAL A 575 -23.93 -18.64 -15.02
N LEU A 576 -23.75 -18.38 -16.31
CA LEU A 576 -24.66 -17.52 -17.08
C LEU A 576 -25.57 -18.35 -17.98
N VAL A 577 -26.85 -18.03 -17.95
CA VAL A 577 -27.90 -18.64 -18.78
C VAL A 577 -28.82 -17.53 -19.30
N THR A 578 -29.62 -17.81 -20.33
CA THR A 578 -30.65 -16.85 -20.74
C THR A 578 -31.86 -16.94 -19.80
N PRO A 579 -32.62 -15.85 -19.61
CA PRO A 579 -33.84 -15.88 -18.81
C PRO A 579 -34.85 -16.92 -19.32
N GLY A 580 -34.89 -17.18 -20.64
CA GLY A 580 -35.71 -18.24 -21.22
C GLY A 580 -35.34 -19.64 -20.73
N THR A 581 -34.04 -19.92 -20.53
CA THR A 581 -33.59 -21.17 -19.92
C THR A 581 -34.02 -21.29 -18.46
N LEU A 582 -34.01 -20.19 -17.69
CA LEU A 582 -34.53 -20.20 -16.31
C LEU A 582 -36.05 -20.47 -16.29
N ASP A 583 -36.79 -19.88 -17.23
CA ASP A 583 -38.22 -20.16 -17.40
C ASP A 583 -38.48 -21.64 -17.75
N GLU A 584 -37.65 -22.24 -18.61
CA GLU A 584 -37.71 -23.68 -18.93
C GLU A 584 -37.40 -24.58 -17.72
N LEU A 585 -36.52 -24.14 -16.83
CA LEU A 585 -36.22 -24.79 -15.55
C LEU A 585 -37.35 -24.61 -14.50
N GLY A 586 -38.42 -23.89 -14.84
CA GLY A 586 -39.59 -23.68 -13.98
C GLY A 586 -39.48 -22.51 -13.02
N SER A 587 -38.57 -21.56 -13.28
CA SER A 587 -38.39 -20.37 -12.43
C SER A 587 -38.17 -19.10 -13.25
N PRO A 588 -38.99 -18.05 -13.09
CA PRO A 588 -38.66 -16.74 -13.63
C PRO A 588 -37.48 -16.08 -12.87
N GLY A 589 -36.97 -16.74 -11.81
CA GLY A 589 -35.97 -16.31 -10.84
C GLY A 589 -36.27 -14.96 -10.16
N THR A 590 -35.34 -14.46 -9.35
CA THR A 590 -35.50 -13.16 -8.67
C THR A 590 -34.55 -12.11 -9.24
N LEU A 591 -35.07 -10.93 -9.57
CA LEU A 591 -34.26 -9.77 -9.95
C LEU A 591 -33.50 -9.25 -8.73
N SER A 592 -32.26 -9.69 -8.59
CA SER A 592 -31.45 -9.46 -7.39
C SER A 592 -30.11 -8.82 -7.68
N THR A 593 -29.71 -8.76 -8.95
CA THR A 593 -28.40 -8.28 -9.34
C THR A 593 -28.54 -7.25 -10.44
N ALA A 594 -27.81 -6.15 -10.32
CA ALA A 594 -27.65 -5.14 -11.36
C ALA A 594 -26.18 -5.06 -11.74
N TRP A 595 -25.88 -5.28 -13.01
CA TRP A 595 -24.57 -5.05 -13.58
C TRP A 595 -24.53 -3.70 -14.26
N LEU A 596 -23.43 -2.98 -14.06
CA LEU A 596 -23.22 -1.63 -14.56
C LEU A 596 -21.91 -1.61 -15.34
N ARG A 597 -21.96 -0.92 -16.48
CA ARG A 597 -20.79 -0.58 -17.28
C ARG A 597 -20.43 0.87 -17.05
N VAL A 598 -19.17 1.13 -16.74
CA VAL A 598 -18.67 2.49 -16.52
C VAL A 598 -18.15 3.04 -17.85
N ALA A 599 -18.63 4.24 -18.21
CA ALA A 599 -18.31 4.90 -19.49
C ALA A 599 -16.81 5.21 -19.62
N ASP A 600 -16.18 5.68 -18.54
CA ASP A 600 -14.74 5.84 -18.46
C ASP A 600 -14.20 5.16 -17.20
N VAL A 601 -13.21 4.30 -17.38
CA VAL A 601 -12.47 3.65 -16.31
C VAL A 601 -11.89 4.66 -15.32
N LEU A 602 -11.58 5.88 -15.75
CA LEU A 602 -11.10 6.96 -14.90
C LEU A 602 -12.17 7.51 -13.93
N ASP A 603 -13.46 7.36 -14.26
CA ASP A 603 -14.58 7.79 -13.41
C ASP A 603 -15.01 6.71 -12.41
N SER A 604 -14.40 5.50 -12.47
CA SER A 604 -14.70 4.36 -11.59
C SER A 604 -14.74 4.76 -10.11
N GLY A 605 -13.79 5.59 -9.65
CA GLY A 605 -13.76 6.03 -8.25
C GLY A 605 -14.97 6.89 -7.85
N THR A 606 -15.39 7.80 -8.73
CA THR A 606 -16.56 8.65 -8.49
C THR A 606 -17.88 7.87 -8.59
N VAL A 607 -17.99 6.97 -9.58
CA VAL A 607 -19.16 6.13 -9.78
C VAL A 607 -19.32 5.16 -8.60
N VAL A 608 -18.24 4.51 -8.17
CA VAL A 608 -18.27 3.61 -7.01
C VAL A 608 -18.71 4.35 -5.74
N GLN A 609 -18.22 5.57 -5.50
CA GLN A 609 -18.67 6.36 -4.35
C GLN A 609 -20.16 6.72 -4.46
N GLN A 610 -20.62 7.15 -5.63
CA GLN A 610 -22.03 7.48 -5.83
C GLN A 610 -22.93 6.25 -5.65
N VAL A 611 -22.51 5.08 -6.13
CA VAL A 611 -23.21 3.82 -5.92
C VAL A 611 -23.25 3.49 -4.42
N GLN A 612 -22.13 3.57 -3.71
CA GLN A 612 -22.05 3.33 -2.27
C GLN A 612 -22.96 4.29 -1.47
N ASP A 613 -22.97 5.57 -1.83
CA ASP A 613 -23.81 6.60 -1.19
C ASP A 613 -25.29 6.35 -1.47
N LEU A 614 -25.65 5.95 -2.70
CA LEU A 614 -27.04 5.63 -3.07
C LEU A 614 -27.54 4.36 -2.40
N THR A 615 -26.65 3.39 -2.16
CA THR A 615 -27.00 2.13 -1.51
C THR A 615 -26.75 2.13 -0.01
N SER A 616 -26.38 3.27 0.60
CA SER A 616 -25.99 3.33 2.03
C SER A 616 -27.07 2.83 2.99
N ASP A 617 -28.33 3.01 2.60
CA ASP A 617 -29.51 2.68 3.42
C ASP A 617 -30.00 1.24 3.18
N SER A 618 -29.37 0.51 2.27
CA SER A 618 -29.71 -0.88 1.92
C SER A 618 -28.52 -1.79 2.16
N VAL A 619 -28.77 -3.02 2.60
CA VAL A 619 -27.73 -4.04 2.67
C VAL A 619 -27.55 -4.59 1.26
N LEU A 620 -26.74 -3.95 0.44
CA LEU A 620 -26.40 -4.41 -0.92
C LEU A 620 -24.91 -4.72 -1.01
N GLU A 621 -24.59 -5.81 -1.68
CA GLU A 621 -23.21 -6.19 -1.96
C GLU A 621 -22.76 -5.51 -3.25
N ILE A 622 -21.65 -4.78 -3.18
CA ILE A 622 -21.07 -4.06 -4.31
C ILE A 622 -19.74 -4.73 -4.62
N THR A 623 -19.61 -5.27 -5.82
CA THR A 623 -18.40 -5.95 -6.31
C THR A 623 -18.08 -5.50 -7.73
N GLY A 624 -16.92 -5.90 -8.27
CA GLY A 624 -16.54 -5.64 -9.67
C GLY A 624 -15.21 -4.92 -9.84
N ALA A 625 -14.74 -4.86 -11.09
CA ALA A 625 -13.43 -4.30 -11.43
C ALA A 625 -13.30 -2.82 -11.06
N ALA A 626 -14.35 -2.02 -11.19
CA ALA A 626 -14.34 -0.59 -10.88
C ALA A 626 -14.10 -0.32 -9.39
N LEU A 627 -14.68 -1.14 -8.50
CA LEU A 627 -14.46 -1.06 -7.06
C LEU A 627 -13.02 -1.44 -6.70
N GLU A 628 -12.55 -2.59 -7.17
CA GLU A 628 -11.16 -3.05 -6.93
C GLU A 628 -10.13 -2.05 -7.48
N ARG A 629 -10.37 -1.53 -8.69
CA ARG A 629 -9.56 -0.49 -9.31
C ARG A 629 -9.55 0.78 -8.47
N ALA A 630 -10.69 1.23 -7.96
CA ALA A 630 -10.75 2.41 -7.08
C ALA A 630 -9.96 2.18 -5.76
N LEU A 631 -10.05 0.99 -5.17
CA LEU A 631 -9.29 0.63 -3.97
C LEU A 631 -7.78 0.60 -4.24
N TYR A 632 -7.34 -0.04 -5.33
CA TYR A 632 -5.93 -0.07 -5.73
C TYR A 632 -5.39 1.31 -6.09
N GLN A 633 -6.14 2.12 -6.85
CA GLN A 633 -5.75 3.48 -7.19
C GLN A 633 -5.55 4.33 -5.93
N ARG A 634 -6.50 4.27 -4.99
CA ARG A 634 -6.43 4.97 -3.71
C ARG A 634 -5.25 4.51 -2.85
N ALA A 635 -4.99 3.21 -2.81
CA ALA A 635 -3.83 2.65 -2.10
C ALA A 635 -2.51 3.14 -2.72
N ILE A 636 -2.40 3.11 -4.05
CA ILE A 636 -1.22 3.58 -4.79
C ILE A 636 -1.03 5.09 -4.64
N ASP A 637 -2.11 5.90 -4.69
CA ASP A 637 -2.05 7.35 -4.49
C ASP A 637 -1.58 7.70 -3.09
N THR A 638 -2.12 7.00 -2.08
CA THR A 638 -1.72 7.19 -0.68
C THR A 638 -0.24 6.83 -0.48
N LEU A 639 0.20 5.70 -1.05
CA LEU A 639 1.60 5.29 -1.02
C LEU A 639 2.51 6.30 -1.74
N LEU A 640 2.09 6.80 -2.92
CA LEU A 640 2.83 7.80 -3.69
C LEU A 640 2.91 9.12 -2.95
N ALA A 641 1.83 9.58 -2.31
CA ALA A 641 1.81 10.79 -1.49
C ALA A 641 2.81 10.69 -0.33
N VAL A 642 2.83 9.56 0.38
CA VAL A 642 3.80 9.29 1.45
C VAL A 642 5.22 9.32 0.90
N VAL A 643 5.49 8.61 -0.19
CA VAL A 643 6.82 8.53 -0.80
C VAL A 643 7.29 9.90 -1.32
N VAL A 644 6.43 10.66 -1.99
CA VAL A 644 6.73 12.03 -2.45
C VAL A 644 7.05 12.95 -1.26
N GLY A 645 6.31 12.82 -0.15
CA GLY A 645 6.61 13.54 1.09
C GLY A 645 8.00 13.21 1.65
N LEU A 646 8.36 11.93 1.72
CA LEU A 646 9.68 11.48 2.16
C LEU A 646 10.80 11.94 1.20
N LEU A 647 10.53 11.92 -0.10
CA LEU A 647 11.45 12.36 -1.14
C LEU A 647 11.71 13.86 -1.09
N ALA A 648 10.70 14.67 -0.77
CA ALA A 648 10.86 16.11 -0.59
C ALA A 648 11.93 16.40 0.49
N VAL A 649 11.89 15.67 1.62
CA VAL A 649 12.90 15.78 2.68
C VAL A 649 14.28 15.36 2.18
N ALA A 650 14.39 14.26 1.44
CA ALA A 650 15.66 13.80 0.86
C ALA A 650 16.26 14.84 -0.11
N VAL A 651 15.44 15.48 -0.94
CA VAL A 651 15.85 16.55 -1.85
C VAL A 651 16.36 17.76 -1.08
N VAL A 652 15.71 18.16 0.02
CA VAL A 652 16.18 19.24 0.89
C VAL A 652 17.55 18.91 1.49
N ILE A 653 17.76 17.68 1.99
CA ILE A 653 19.05 17.24 2.52
C ILE A 653 20.13 17.29 1.43
N ALA A 654 19.82 16.82 0.22
CA ALA A 654 20.73 16.88 -0.92
C ALA A 654 21.11 18.33 -1.28
N LEU A 655 20.13 19.25 -1.27
CA LEU A 655 20.33 20.67 -1.56
C LEU A 655 21.27 21.34 -0.54
N ILE A 656 21.11 21.01 0.75
CA ILE A 656 22.00 21.49 1.82
C ILE A 656 23.43 20.99 1.56
N GLY A 657 23.59 19.72 1.19
CA GLY A 657 24.87 19.12 0.81
C GLY A 657 25.56 19.83 -0.36
N VAL A 658 24.80 20.13 -1.42
CA VAL A 658 25.29 20.88 -2.59
C VAL A 658 25.71 22.30 -2.19
N THR A 659 24.87 22.99 -1.40
CA THR A 659 25.14 24.36 -0.94
C THR A 659 26.42 24.46 -0.12
N ASN A 660 26.61 23.53 0.84
CA ASN A 660 27.82 23.49 1.66
C ASN A 660 29.06 23.27 0.77
N THR A 661 28.94 22.35 -0.18
CA THR A 661 30.00 22.02 -1.12
C THR A 661 30.36 23.19 -2.03
N LEU A 662 29.37 23.91 -2.58
CA LEU A 662 29.54 25.13 -3.38
C LEU A 662 30.16 26.27 -2.57
N SER A 663 29.71 26.47 -1.33
CA SER A 663 30.26 27.47 -0.43
C SER A 663 31.75 27.28 -0.17
N LEU A 664 32.19 26.05 0.06
CA LEU A 664 33.61 25.74 0.23
C LEU A 664 34.43 26.07 -1.02
N SER A 665 33.95 25.68 -2.21
CA SER A 665 34.69 25.95 -3.45
C SER A 665 34.83 27.44 -3.74
N VAL A 666 33.87 28.26 -3.29
CA VAL A 666 34.02 29.72 -3.37
C VAL A 666 35.17 30.20 -2.49
N ILE A 667 35.31 29.65 -1.28
CA ILE A 667 36.37 30.00 -0.35
C ILE A 667 37.74 29.56 -0.91
N GLU A 668 37.86 28.32 -1.36
CA GLU A 668 39.09 27.76 -1.94
C GLU A 668 39.53 28.49 -3.22
N ARG A 669 38.57 28.94 -4.05
CA ARG A 669 38.84 29.63 -5.33
C ARG A 669 38.72 31.15 -5.26
N ARG A 670 38.83 31.76 -4.07
CA ARG A 670 38.78 33.22 -3.95
C ARG A 670 39.85 33.92 -4.79
N ARG A 671 41.10 33.41 -4.76
CA ARG A 671 42.20 33.98 -5.56
C ARG A 671 41.97 33.82 -7.06
N GLU A 672 41.55 32.64 -7.51
CA GLU A 672 41.24 32.39 -8.93
C GLU A 672 40.06 33.26 -9.44
N SER A 673 39.03 33.44 -8.62
CA SER A 673 37.90 34.31 -8.94
C SER A 673 38.30 35.79 -8.94
N ALA A 674 39.22 36.19 -8.07
CA ALA A 674 39.76 37.55 -8.01
C ALA A 674 40.67 37.86 -9.21
N THR A 675 41.53 36.93 -9.63
CA THR A 675 42.38 37.09 -10.81
C THR A 675 41.54 37.14 -12.09
N LEU A 676 40.55 36.27 -12.24
CA LEU A 676 39.62 36.33 -13.39
C LEU A 676 38.86 37.65 -13.45
N ARG A 677 38.44 38.19 -12.30
CA ARG A 677 37.81 39.53 -12.23
C ARG A 677 38.79 40.67 -12.53
N ALA A 678 40.05 40.54 -12.13
CA ALA A 678 41.10 41.50 -12.49
C ALA A 678 41.39 41.47 -14.00
N LEU A 679 41.23 40.32 -14.65
CA LEU A 679 41.32 40.14 -16.10
C LEU A 679 40.05 40.55 -16.87
N GLY A 680 39.06 41.17 -16.21
CA GLY A 680 37.88 41.76 -16.85
C GLY A 680 36.58 40.95 -16.77
N LEU A 681 36.55 39.83 -16.04
CA LEU A 681 35.33 39.02 -15.89
C LEU A 681 34.27 39.77 -15.05
N THR A 682 33.07 39.93 -15.59
CA THR A 682 32.01 40.68 -14.91
C THR A 682 31.39 39.90 -13.75
N ARG A 683 30.81 40.60 -12.76
CA ARG A 683 30.08 39.95 -11.64
C ARG A 683 28.91 39.08 -12.10
N ARG A 684 28.33 39.37 -13.27
CA ARG A 684 27.23 38.59 -13.86
C ARG A 684 27.75 37.31 -14.51
N GLN A 685 28.88 37.37 -15.22
CA GLN A 685 29.54 36.19 -15.79
C GLN A 685 30.05 35.23 -14.70
N LEU A 686 30.56 35.74 -13.58
CA LEU A 686 30.99 34.90 -12.45
C LEU A 686 29.81 34.18 -11.77
N ARG A 687 28.68 34.88 -11.60
CA ARG A 687 27.45 34.27 -11.08
C ARG A 687 26.88 33.25 -12.06
N ALA A 688 26.88 33.57 -13.35
CA ALA A 688 26.42 32.66 -14.38
C ALA A 688 27.28 31.39 -14.46
N SER A 689 28.61 31.48 -14.32
CA SER A 689 29.46 30.28 -14.35
C SER A 689 29.19 29.36 -13.16
N MET A 690 28.94 29.91 -11.96
CA MET A 690 28.57 29.10 -10.80
C MET A 690 27.17 28.50 -10.92
N ALA A 691 26.22 29.24 -11.48
CA ALA A 691 24.87 28.74 -11.78
C ALA A 691 24.89 27.59 -12.79
N VAL A 692 25.69 27.71 -13.85
CA VAL A 692 25.87 26.66 -14.84
C VAL A 692 26.60 25.45 -14.26
N GLU A 693 27.58 25.64 -13.36
CA GLU A 693 28.22 24.51 -12.64
C GLU A 693 27.19 23.74 -11.80
N GLY A 694 26.37 24.45 -11.02
CA GLY A 694 25.30 23.85 -10.22
C GLY A 694 24.26 23.13 -11.08
N ALA A 695 23.77 23.79 -12.14
CA ALA A 695 22.80 23.21 -13.07
C ALA A 695 23.34 22.00 -13.84
N LEU A 696 24.62 22.02 -14.25
CA LEU A 696 25.25 20.89 -14.94
C LEU A 696 25.34 19.68 -14.02
N ILE A 697 25.83 19.86 -12.79
CA ILE A 697 25.95 18.75 -11.82
C ILE A 697 24.56 18.20 -11.49
N ALA A 698 23.58 19.09 -11.27
CA ALA A 698 22.22 18.71 -10.94
C ALA A 698 21.51 18.00 -12.10
N GLY A 699 21.56 18.57 -13.30
CA GLY A 699 20.93 18.00 -14.49
C GLY A 699 21.51 16.64 -14.85
N VAL A 700 22.83 16.45 -14.76
CA VAL A 700 23.45 15.14 -15.01
C VAL A 700 23.03 14.12 -13.95
N GLY A 701 23.03 14.49 -12.66
CA GLY A 701 22.54 13.63 -11.59
C GLY A 701 21.07 13.24 -11.78
N ALA A 702 20.24 14.19 -12.23
CA ALA A 702 18.83 13.97 -12.49
C ALA A 702 18.59 13.05 -13.71
N VAL A 703 19.25 13.29 -14.84
CA VAL A 703 19.11 12.45 -16.04
C VAL A 703 19.52 11.02 -15.74
N VAL A 704 20.66 10.82 -15.08
CA VAL A 704 21.10 9.47 -14.73
C VAL A 704 20.20 8.86 -13.66
N GLY A 705 19.72 9.66 -12.70
CA GLY A 705 18.74 9.21 -11.72
C GLY A 705 17.43 8.75 -12.38
N VAL A 706 16.90 9.49 -13.36
CA VAL A 706 15.70 9.11 -14.12
C VAL A 706 15.93 7.81 -14.88
N ALA A 707 17.09 7.66 -15.55
CA ALA A 707 17.40 6.44 -16.28
C ALA A 707 17.50 5.22 -15.35
N LEU A 708 18.17 5.36 -14.20
CA LEU A 708 18.23 4.32 -13.18
C LEU A 708 16.85 4.05 -12.57
N GLY A 709 16.07 5.10 -12.32
CA GLY A 709 14.74 4.99 -11.74
C GLY A 709 13.78 4.26 -12.66
N LEU A 710 13.79 4.55 -13.96
CA LEU A 710 13.04 3.77 -14.95
C LEU A 710 13.44 2.29 -14.95
N ALA A 711 14.74 2.00 -14.96
CA ALA A 711 15.24 0.64 -14.98
C ALA A 711 14.85 -0.14 -13.71
N TYR A 712 15.10 0.44 -12.53
CA TYR A 712 14.77 -0.21 -11.26
C TYR A 712 13.26 -0.20 -10.95
N GLY A 713 12.52 0.79 -11.44
CA GLY A 713 11.06 0.85 -11.31
C GLY A 713 10.42 -0.29 -12.10
N TRP A 714 10.84 -0.46 -13.35
CA TRP A 714 10.40 -1.60 -14.17
C TRP A 714 10.80 -2.95 -13.57
N LEU A 715 12.08 -3.11 -13.20
CA LEU A 715 12.57 -4.35 -12.59
C LEU A 715 11.90 -4.66 -11.24
N GLY A 716 11.59 -3.62 -10.46
CA GLY A 716 10.88 -3.73 -9.19
C GLY A 716 9.42 -4.15 -9.39
N SER A 717 8.70 -3.51 -10.31
CA SER A 717 7.37 -3.97 -10.73
C SER A 717 7.42 -5.40 -11.24
N ALA A 718 8.43 -5.76 -12.02
CA ALA A 718 8.58 -7.12 -12.53
C ALA A 718 8.79 -8.15 -11.43
N ALA A 719 9.57 -7.82 -10.41
CA ALA A 719 9.78 -8.72 -9.28
C ALA A 719 8.52 -8.98 -8.45
N VAL A 720 7.61 -7.99 -8.38
CA VAL A 720 6.39 -8.07 -7.55
C VAL A 720 5.20 -8.61 -8.34
N LEU A 721 5.01 -8.19 -9.60
CA LEU A 721 3.81 -8.49 -10.38
C LEU A 721 3.97 -9.67 -11.37
N ALA A 722 5.19 -10.14 -11.67
CA ALA A 722 5.36 -11.20 -12.69
C ALA A 722 4.77 -12.57 -12.33
N GLY A 723 4.39 -12.78 -11.05
CA GLY A 723 3.64 -13.95 -10.61
C GLY A 723 2.12 -13.78 -10.66
N ILE A 724 1.63 -12.56 -10.89
CA ILE A 724 0.22 -12.20 -10.85
C ILE A 724 -0.33 -11.90 -12.25
N ALA A 725 0.44 -11.17 -13.07
CA ALA A 725 0.00 -10.64 -14.36
C ALA A 725 1.19 -10.41 -15.32
N ASP A 726 0.90 -10.23 -16.61
CA ASP A 726 1.88 -9.84 -17.62
C ASP A 726 2.17 -8.32 -17.55
N LEU A 727 3.45 -7.96 -17.39
CA LEU A 727 3.81 -6.56 -17.12
C LEU A 727 3.67 -5.64 -18.33
N GLN A 728 2.88 -4.59 -18.15
CA GLN A 728 2.80 -3.47 -19.07
C GLN A 728 3.69 -2.30 -18.65
N LEU A 729 4.87 -2.18 -19.25
CA LEU A 729 5.76 -1.04 -18.98
C LEU A 729 5.12 0.26 -19.47
N ARG A 730 4.79 1.15 -18.53
CA ARG A 730 4.26 2.48 -18.84
C ARG A 730 5.13 3.58 -18.22
N VAL A 731 5.60 4.48 -19.08
CA VAL A 731 6.57 5.52 -18.70
C VAL A 731 5.86 6.81 -18.27
N PRO A 732 6.10 7.32 -17.06
CA PRO A 732 5.45 8.52 -16.53
C PRO A 732 6.17 9.80 -16.99
N TRP A 733 6.04 10.18 -18.26
CA TRP A 733 6.76 11.32 -18.85
C TRP A 733 6.56 12.64 -18.10
N THR A 734 5.37 12.87 -17.56
CA THR A 734 5.02 14.07 -16.78
C THR A 734 5.84 14.17 -15.51
N ASP A 735 5.87 13.11 -14.71
CA ASP A 735 6.57 13.07 -13.42
C ASP A 735 8.08 13.16 -13.65
N LEU A 736 8.60 12.45 -14.65
CA LEU A 736 10.02 12.51 -15.00
C LEU A 736 10.44 13.92 -15.46
N GLY A 737 9.60 14.58 -16.27
CA GLY A 737 9.81 15.95 -16.70
C GLY A 737 9.79 16.94 -15.52
N LEU A 738 8.83 16.78 -14.61
CA LEU A 738 8.70 17.59 -13.40
C LEU A 738 9.91 17.43 -12.49
N VAL A 739 10.33 16.19 -12.20
CA VAL A 739 11.50 15.90 -11.37
C VAL A 739 12.78 16.48 -11.98
N LEU A 740 12.95 16.37 -13.30
CA LEU A 740 14.08 16.96 -14.00
C LEU A 740 14.08 18.49 -13.89
N GLY A 741 12.91 19.12 -14.05
CA GLY A 741 12.73 20.56 -13.88
C GLY A 741 13.05 21.02 -12.46
N VAL A 742 12.50 20.35 -11.44
CA VAL A 742 12.76 20.62 -10.02
C VAL A 742 14.25 20.48 -9.70
N ALA A 743 14.90 19.42 -10.19
CA ALA A 743 16.33 19.20 -9.99
C ALA A 743 17.21 20.31 -10.59
N LEU A 744 16.86 20.80 -11.79
CA LEU A 744 17.57 21.91 -12.43
C LEU A 744 17.38 23.21 -11.64
N VAL A 745 16.14 23.53 -11.24
CA VAL A 745 15.84 24.71 -10.41
C VAL A 745 16.59 24.64 -9.08
N ALA A 746 16.57 23.48 -8.42
CA ALA A 746 17.31 23.22 -7.19
C ALA A 746 18.82 23.46 -7.35
N GLY A 747 19.44 22.98 -8.43
CA GLY A 747 20.86 23.22 -8.72
C GLY A 747 21.21 24.70 -8.92
N VAL A 748 20.33 25.48 -9.56
CA VAL A 748 20.50 26.92 -9.73
C VAL A 748 20.31 27.66 -8.39
N LEU A 749 19.31 27.28 -7.59
CA LEU A 749 19.06 27.89 -6.29
C LEU A 749 20.20 27.62 -5.30
N ALA A 750 20.74 26.39 -5.24
CA ALA A 750 21.88 26.06 -4.40
C ALA A 750 23.15 26.88 -4.72
N SER A 751 23.31 27.29 -5.97
CA SER A 751 24.46 28.08 -6.43
C SER A 751 24.25 29.59 -6.29
N ALA A 752 23.03 30.05 -6.00
CA ALA A 752 22.71 31.47 -5.89
C ALA A 752 23.40 32.16 -4.70
N LEU A 753 23.36 31.54 -3.52
CA LEU A 753 23.98 32.08 -2.30
C LEU A 753 25.52 32.16 -2.40
N PRO A 754 26.24 31.07 -2.75
CA PRO A 754 27.69 31.11 -2.98
C PRO A 754 28.09 32.06 -4.11
N GLY A 755 27.32 32.08 -5.21
CA GLY A 755 27.58 32.98 -6.34
C GLY A 755 27.49 34.45 -5.95
N ARG A 756 26.56 34.80 -5.06
CA ARG A 756 26.38 36.17 -4.57
C ARG A 756 27.52 36.59 -3.63
N THR A 757 27.97 35.71 -2.73
CA THR A 757 29.09 36.01 -1.83
C THR A 757 30.41 36.13 -2.59
N ALA A 758 30.69 35.25 -3.56
CA ALA A 758 31.88 35.34 -4.43
C ALA A 758 31.93 36.64 -5.25
N ALA A 759 30.78 37.05 -5.81
CA ALA A 759 30.70 38.24 -6.64
C ALA A 759 30.84 39.56 -5.86
N ARG A 760 30.59 39.53 -4.54
CA ARG A 760 30.69 40.72 -3.67
C ARG A 760 32.08 40.94 -3.08
N THR A 761 32.94 39.92 -3.06
CA THR A 761 34.30 40.07 -2.51
C THR A 761 35.13 41.00 -3.40
N PRO A 762 35.79 42.04 -2.86
CA PRO A 762 36.66 42.92 -3.65
C PRO A 762 37.92 42.16 -4.11
N PRO A 763 38.40 42.33 -5.36
CA PRO A 763 39.59 41.64 -5.85
C PRO A 763 40.83 41.93 -5.01
N VAL A 764 40.99 43.19 -4.58
CA VAL A 764 42.12 43.64 -3.75
C VAL A 764 42.13 42.94 -2.39
N ALA A 765 40.97 42.87 -1.71
CA ALA A 765 40.84 42.16 -0.44
C ALA A 765 41.05 40.64 -0.59
N ALA A 766 40.64 40.04 -1.70
CA ALA A 766 40.83 38.61 -1.96
C ALA A 766 42.29 38.23 -2.28
N LEU A 767 43.08 39.17 -2.81
CA LEU A 767 44.51 38.99 -3.10
C LEU A 767 45.41 39.28 -1.87
N ALA A 768 44.91 40.02 -0.88
CA ALA A 768 45.67 40.45 0.30
C ALA A 768 45.63 39.47 1.49
N VAL A 769 44.90 38.35 1.42
CA VAL A 769 44.84 37.36 2.51
C VAL A 769 46.07 36.45 2.42
N ASP A 770 47.06 36.69 3.29
CA ASP A 770 48.15 35.77 3.69
C ASP A 770 48.05 35.46 5.19
#